data_AF-A0A8H6N0L6-F1
#
_entry.id   AF-A0A8H6N0L6-F1
#
_cell.length_a   1.000
_cell.length_b   1.000
_cell.length_c   1.000
_cell.angle_alpha   90.00
_cell.angle_beta   90.00
_cell.angle_gamma   90.00
#
_symmetry.space_group_name_H-M   'P 1'
#
loop_
_entity.id
_entity.type
_entity.pdbx_description
1 polymer ?
#
loop_
_entity_poly.entity_id
_entity_poly.type
_entity_poly.pdbx_seq_one_letter_code
_entity_poly.pdbx_strand_id
1 'polypeptide(L)'
;MSPSSTNSSLLWRSFTQGSPYDTTELDFKVDKLQVDHDTLGECQTYRPVVEDTFKDIIEDAEKPWSPRPKRIILCCDGTWQSSVTGRKNIPSNVTRLARSVALTGQDNDENPCDQIVFYSAGVGTGGGVNVLERGRQATFGDGLVAAVIEAYNFVVMNYAPHDQIFCFGFSRGAYTARSVAGLINDIGIIQPKEMDDFPDLYALYRKHAHDDSFNFRQSKEYRQWITGIREKGFENLQSTEDVDDHWLQVPHNLPPEFSRVIEAVGVFDTVGALGVPGFEGVVNQVARMAPFLGVDDVGFHNPSLSRYINHAYHAMALDEHRAPFTPTLWRLPLKGEQCPGCHKESAKDLAEEVRRLLKVKAKSPTKAQDKEKELSKAWKAMIDKEMFDQLHRKGSGEPIMPQLKQVWFPGGHINIGGGNPGILYGFPFDFEQLSLISFTWMCDQIKSHIELDDGTVDSHGNTTLSTLADREIAARKKLIHNARHESKFGINWAMQYVWWGLDYTGIYKAVTETNVTDQDDAWATGPIVDAMGPLMAVVPMLSKTRTPGEFKKDKAGNDCGQTNEMVHPAVHFRVANHPTYRPKSLANFMRSKKIETKGSETRTFYEWKKGDVVIPEYVMTEKDNISRRLAEVSRGRGFVDALVENGKPQLDAPIVY
;
A
#
# COMPACT_ATOMS: atom_id res chain seq x y z
N MET A 1 13.80 30.31 -3.92
CA MET A 1 13.38 29.79 -2.60
C MET A 1 13.88 28.35 -2.50
N SER A 2 14.54 27.96 -1.41
CA SER A 2 14.72 26.55 -1.07
C SER A 2 13.34 25.93 -0.82
N PRO A 3 13.05 24.68 -1.22
CA PRO A 3 11.97 23.88 -0.71
C PRO A 3 12.10 23.91 0.80
N SER A 4 11.04 24.39 1.41
CA SER A 4 10.97 24.47 2.84
C SER A 4 10.76 23.05 3.36
N SER A 5 11.78 22.48 3.98
CA SER A 5 11.66 21.20 4.71
C SER A 5 10.53 21.30 5.73
N THR A 6 9.85 20.19 6.04
CA THR A 6 8.89 20.10 7.18
C THR A 6 9.48 20.65 8.49
N ASN A 7 10.81 20.61 8.65
CA ASN A 7 11.52 21.16 9.81
C ASN A 7 11.47 22.70 9.92
N SER A 8 11.36 23.42 8.80
CA SER A 8 11.55 24.88 8.75
C SER A 8 10.49 25.61 7.94
N SER A 9 9.40 24.94 7.58
CA SER A 9 8.45 25.47 6.62
C SER A 9 7.35 26.31 7.25
N LEU A 10 7.25 27.56 6.78
CA LEU A 10 6.17 28.51 7.04
C LEU A 10 4.80 28.03 6.50
N LEU A 11 4.75 26.90 5.77
CA LEU A 11 3.50 26.35 5.21
C LEU A 11 2.59 25.76 6.31
N TRP A 12 3.19 25.33 7.43
CA TRP A 12 2.47 24.80 8.58
C TRP A 12 1.80 25.95 9.35
N ARG A 13 0.46 25.89 9.44
CA ARG A 13 -0.32 27.02 9.96
C ARG A 13 -0.47 26.94 11.46
N SER A 14 0.17 27.86 12.17
CA SER A 14 -0.07 28.10 13.59
C SER A 14 -1.32 28.96 13.79
N PHE A 15 -2.12 28.63 14.81
CA PHE A 15 -3.32 29.38 15.17
C PHE A 15 -3.19 30.16 16.49
N THR A 16 -2.01 30.19 17.12
CA THR A 16 -1.85 30.77 18.46
C THR A 16 -1.61 32.26 18.52
N GLN A 17 -2.11 32.84 19.61
CA GLN A 17 -1.77 34.16 20.09
C GLN A 17 -0.31 34.18 20.58
N GLY A 18 0.51 35.06 20.02
CA GLY A 18 1.79 35.42 20.63
C GLY A 18 3.07 35.00 19.91
N SER A 19 3.10 34.93 18.58
CA SER A 19 4.38 35.18 17.90
C SER A 19 4.76 36.65 18.14
N PRO A 20 5.94 36.96 18.70
CA PRO A 20 6.44 38.34 18.74
C PRO A 20 6.77 38.87 17.32
N TYR A 21 6.78 37.98 16.33
CA TYR A 21 6.88 38.35 14.92
C TYR A 21 5.48 38.49 14.33
N ASP A 22 5.13 39.75 14.12
CA ASP A 22 3.97 40.23 13.39
C ASP A 22 3.90 39.55 12.02
N THR A 23 2.94 38.63 11.81
CA THR A 23 2.74 37.95 10.52
C THR A 23 1.82 38.75 9.59
N THR A 24 1.83 40.08 9.67
CA THR A 24 0.98 40.92 8.81
C THR A 24 1.64 41.41 7.53
N GLU A 25 2.95 41.23 7.32
CA GLU A 25 3.61 41.68 6.08
C GLU A 25 4.44 40.58 5.42
N LEU A 26 3.91 40.02 4.35
CA LEU A 26 4.72 39.48 3.25
C LEU A 26 5.26 40.67 2.45
N ASP A 27 6.33 41.31 2.92
CA ASP A 27 7.06 42.29 2.11
C ASP A 27 8.26 41.60 1.43
N PHE A 28 8.12 41.38 0.12
CA PHE A 28 9.15 40.78 -0.72
C PHE A 28 10.13 41.87 -1.18
N LYS A 29 11.16 42.16 -0.38
CA LYS A 29 12.33 42.90 -0.86
C LYS A 29 13.52 41.96 -1.03
N VAL A 30 13.93 41.85 -2.29
CA VAL A 30 15.12 41.11 -2.73
C VAL A 30 16.33 41.99 -2.45
N ASP A 31 17.04 41.71 -1.36
CA ASP A 31 18.40 42.20 -1.23
C ASP A 31 19.33 41.29 -2.03
N LYS A 32 20.00 41.89 -3.02
CA LYS A 32 21.05 41.25 -3.82
C LYS A 32 22.20 40.87 -2.87
N LEU A 33 22.41 39.57 -2.68
CA LEU A 33 23.65 39.06 -2.09
C LEU A 33 24.82 39.38 -3.03
N GLN A 34 25.72 40.27 -2.59
CA GLN A 34 27.07 40.34 -3.13
C GLN A 34 27.84 39.13 -2.56
N VAL A 35 28.29 38.25 -3.44
CA VAL A 35 29.20 37.16 -3.10
C VAL A 35 30.62 37.65 -3.38
N ASP A 36 31.44 37.63 -2.34
CA ASP A 36 32.86 37.94 -2.39
C ASP A 36 33.60 36.73 -2.94
N HIS A 37 34.17 36.86 -4.15
CA HIS A 37 34.97 35.83 -4.78
C HIS A 37 36.42 36.09 -4.47
N ASP A 38 36.94 35.49 -3.40
CA ASP A 38 38.37 35.25 -3.27
C ASP A 38 38.61 34.14 -2.26
N THR A 39 38.85 32.93 -2.78
CA THR A 39 39.94 32.01 -2.39
C THR A 39 39.57 30.59 -2.77
N LEU A 40 40.23 30.05 -3.81
CA LEU A 40 40.71 28.68 -3.83
C LEU A 40 41.74 28.56 -4.95
N GLY A 41 42.98 28.30 -4.52
CA GLY A 41 44.18 28.29 -5.34
C GLY A 41 44.26 27.10 -6.31
N GLU A 42 45.13 27.32 -7.27
CA GLU A 42 45.47 26.51 -8.44
C GLU A 42 45.70 25.02 -8.15
N CYS A 43 45.09 24.16 -8.97
CA CYS A 43 45.61 22.82 -9.24
C CYS A 43 45.50 22.52 -10.73
N GLN A 44 46.62 22.60 -11.45
CA GLN A 44 46.74 22.29 -12.87
C GLN A 44 46.90 20.78 -13.08
N THR A 45 46.06 20.19 -13.92
CA THR A 45 46.38 19.36 -15.12
C THR A 45 45.34 18.27 -15.37
N TYR A 46 44.44 18.45 -16.35
CA TYR A 46 43.86 17.37 -17.16
C TYR A 46 43.32 17.93 -18.50
N ARG A 47 43.38 17.12 -19.56
CA ARG A 47 43.27 17.45 -21.01
C ARG A 47 41.91 18.01 -21.50
N PRO A 48 41.86 18.68 -22.68
CA PRO A 48 40.75 19.51 -23.16
C PRO A 48 39.64 18.69 -23.87
N VAL A 49 38.88 17.91 -23.12
CA VAL A 49 37.58 17.33 -23.57
C VAL A 49 36.43 17.76 -22.64
N VAL A 50 36.69 18.58 -21.63
CA VAL A 50 35.77 18.80 -20.50
C VAL A 50 35.42 20.27 -20.27
N GLU A 51 35.80 21.20 -21.15
CA GLU A 51 35.47 22.63 -20.94
C GLU A 51 33.96 22.90 -21.09
N ASP A 52 33.29 22.26 -22.05
CA ASP A 52 31.82 22.38 -22.19
C ASP A 52 31.10 21.70 -21.01
N THR A 53 31.57 20.53 -20.57
CA THR A 53 30.96 19.80 -19.45
C THR A 53 31.14 20.50 -18.11
N PHE A 54 32.28 21.15 -17.87
CA PHE A 54 32.50 21.93 -16.65
C PHE A 54 31.66 23.21 -16.63
N LYS A 55 31.48 23.87 -17.79
CA LYS A 55 30.59 25.03 -17.89
C LYS A 55 29.15 24.65 -17.58
N ASP A 56 28.66 23.54 -18.12
CA ASP A 56 27.31 23.04 -17.84
C ASP A 56 27.14 22.69 -16.36
N ILE A 57 28.14 22.06 -15.73
CA ILE A 57 28.14 21.73 -14.30
C ILE A 57 28.16 23.00 -13.43
N ILE A 58 28.92 24.02 -13.82
CA ILE A 58 28.99 25.30 -13.10
C ILE A 58 27.69 26.09 -13.29
N GLU A 59 27.13 26.14 -14.50
CA GLU A 59 25.82 26.76 -14.76
C GLU A 59 24.68 26.04 -14.01
N ASP A 60 24.73 24.71 -13.88
CA ASP A 60 23.79 23.95 -13.04
C ASP A 60 24.01 24.16 -11.54
N ALA A 61 25.25 24.34 -11.10
CA ALA A 61 25.59 24.66 -9.71
C ALA A 61 25.21 26.11 -9.33
N GLU A 62 25.18 27.01 -10.31
CA GLU A 62 24.79 28.42 -10.15
C GLU A 62 23.26 28.63 -10.22
N LYS A 63 22.49 27.63 -10.70
CA LYS A 63 21.02 27.66 -10.59
C LYS A 63 20.63 27.63 -9.11
N PRO A 64 19.71 28.50 -8.65
CA PRO A 64 19.26 28.48 -7.27
C PRO A 64 18.69 27.09 -6.94
N TRP A 65 19.43 26.32 -6.16
CA TRP A 65 19.10 24.94 -5.82
C TRP A 65 17.73 24.92 -5.10
N SER A 66 16.71 24.49 -5.83
CA SER A 66 15.45 24.09 -5.25
C SER A 66 15.38 22.58 -5.32
N PRO A 67 15.61 21.83 -4.22
CA PRO A 67 15.38 20.39 -4.18
C PRO A 67 14.08 20.02 -4.90
N ARG A 68 14.20 19.12 -5.86
CA ARG A 68 13.08 18.68 -6.67
C ARG A 68 12.19 17.76 -5.83
N PRO A 69 10.87 17.70 -6.12
CA PRO A 69 10.00 16.75 -5.45
C PRO A 69 10.53 15.32 -5.60
N LYS A 70 10.57 14.59 -4.49
CA LYS A 70 11.02 13.19 -4.47
C LYS A 70 9.86 12.22 -4.30
N ARG A 71 10.14 10.95 -4.55
CA ARG A 71 9.20 9.84 -4.35
C ARG A 71 9.56 9.07 -3.09
N ILE A 72 8.67 9.06 -2.12
CA ILE A 72 8.80 8.30 -0.87
C ILE A 72 7.99 7.02 -1.01
N ILE A 73 8.66 5.87 -1.00
CA ILE A 73 8.08 4.57 -1.31
C ILE A 73 8.15 3.67 -0.07
N LEU A 74 7.01 3.39 0.53
CA LEU A 74 6.88 2.52 1.70
C LEU A 74 6.57 1.09 1.25
N CYS A 75 7.37 0.11 1.69
CA CYS A 75 7.22 -1.30 1.39
C CYS A 75 7.09 -2.12 2.69
N CYS A 76 5.87 -2.52 3.05
CA CYS A 76 5.55 -3.20 4.30
C CYS A 76 5.26 -4.70 4.07
N ASP A 77 6.11 -5.58 4.58
CA ASP A 77 6.02 -7.03 4.31
C ASP A 77 5.02 -7.77 5.23
N GLY A 78 4.60 -8.97 4.80
CA GLY A 78 3.69 -9.84 5.58
C GLY A 78 4.41 -10.50 6.76
N THR A 79 3.71 -10.82 7.86
CA THR A 79 4.43 -11.38 9.04
C THR A 79 4.96 -12.79 8.82
N TRP A 80 6.11 -13.06 9.45
CA TRP A 80 7.04 -14.14 9.13
C TRP A 80 7.79 -14.01 7.79
N GLN A 81 7.53 -12.97 6.98
CA GLN A 81 8.42 -12.58 5.88
C GLN A 81 9.42 -11.55 6.36
N SER A 82 10.70 -11.84 6.18
CA SER A 82 11.76 -10.88 6.46
C SER A 82 12.97 -11.16 5.61
N SER A 83 13.28 -10.18 4.79
CA SER A 83 14.47 -10.13 3.94
C SER A 83 15.66 -9.45 4.62
N VAL A 84 15.52 -9.04 5.88
CA VAL A 84 16.55 -8.34 6.69
C VAL A 84 17.16 -9.24 7.77
N THR A 85 16.85 -10.54 7.77
CA THR A 85 17.50 -11.51 8.65
C THR A 85 18.75 -12.09 7.99
N GLY A 86 19.77 -12.43 8.78
CA GLY A 86 20.94 -13.17 8.29
C GLY A 86 20.67 -14.63 7.89
N ARG A 87 19.40 -15.01 7.70
CA ARG A 87 18.96 -16.36 7.34
C ARG A 87 18.55 -16.41 5.88
N LYS A 88 18.74 -17.56 5.22
CA LYS A 88 18.19 -17.81 3.88
C LYS A 88 16.66 -17.68 3.93
N ASN A 89 16.11 -16.93 2.99
CA ASN A 89 14.67 -16.74 2.80
C ASN A 89 14.34 -16.67 1.31
N ILE A 90 13.05 -16.77 1.00
CA ILE A 90 12.50 -16.52 -0.33
C ILE A 90 11.88 -15.12 -0.27
N PRO A 91 12.23 -14.19 -1.18
CA PRO A 91 11.70 -12.84 -1.13
C PRO A 91 10.21 -12.82 -1.46
N SER A 92 9.42 -12.13 -0.64
CA SER A 92 8.04 -11.77 -0.98
C SER A 92 8.02 -10.80 -2.16
N ASN A 93 6.84 -10.61 -2.77
CA ASN A 93 6.62 -9.62 -3.82
C ASN A 93 6.84 -8.19 -3.34
N VAL A 94 6.64 -7.90 -2.05
CA VAL A 94 7.00 -6.60 -1.46
C VAL A 94 8.52 -6.43 -1.41
N THR A 95 9.26 -7.47 -1.03
CA THR A 95 10.73 -7.46 -1.09
C THR A 95 11.21 -7.30 -2.53
N ARG A 96 10.65 -8.07 -3.48
CA ARG A 96 11.01 -8.00 -4.90
C ARG A 96 10.77 -6.59 -5.44
N LEU A 97 9.64 -5.99 -5.10
CA LEU A 97 9.32 -4.62 -5.48
C LEU A 97 10.33 -3.62 -4.90
N ALA A 98 10.57 -3.65 -3.59
CA ALA A 98 11.52 -2.76 -2.93
C ALA A 98 12.93 -2.82 -3.55
N ARG A 99 13.37 -4.01 -3.99
CA ARG A 99 14.66 -4.23 -4.67
C ARG A 99 14.66 -3.88 -6.17
N SER A 100 13.49 -3.63 -6.75
CA SER A 100 13.33 -3.35 -8.18
C SER A 100 13.05 -1.88 -8.45
N VAL A 101 12.90 -1.04 -7.43
CA VAL A 101 12.79 0.42 -7.58
C VAL A 101 14.17 0.98 -7.90
N ALA A 102 14.28 1.78 -8.96
CA ALA A 102 15.51 2.52 -9.28
C ALA A 102 15.76 3.60 -8.22
N LEU A 103 17.02 3.94 -7.93
CA LEU A 103 17.33 4.97 -6.92
C LEU A 103 16.92 6.38 -7.36
N THR A 104 16.85 6.60 -8.67
CA THR A 104 16.45 7.86 -9.31
C THR A 104 15.42 7.57 -10.39
N GLY A 105 14.45 8.46 -10.57
CA GLY A 105 13.48 8.43 -11.65
C GLY A 105 13.43 9.76 -12.39
N GLN A 106 12.45 9.90 -13.28
CA GLN A 106 12.14 11.16 -13.96
C GLN A 106 10.74 11.63 -13.57
N ASP A 107 10.57 12.94 -13.33
CA ASP A 107 9.26 13.55 -13.18
C ASP A 107 8.52 13.74 -14.52
N ASN A 108 7.34 14.35 -14.49
CA ASN A 108 6.52 14.56 -15.70
C ASN A 108 7.17 15.50 -16.73
N ASP A 109 8.14 16.30 -16.30
CA ASP A 109 8.88 17.25 -17.13
C ASP A 109 10.27 16.70 -17.48
N GLU A 110 10.47 15.38 -17.36
CA GLU A 110 11.70 14.62 -17.63
C GLU A 110 12.90 15.02 -16.75
N ASN A 111 12.66 15.73 -15.64
CA ASN A 111 13.71 16.09 -14.71
C ASN A 111 14.03 14.92 -13.78
N PRO A 112 15.32 14.66 -13.47
CA PRO A 112 15.65 13.63 -12.48
C PRO A 112 15.07 13.96 -11.11
N CYS A 113 14.51 12.93 -10.46
CA CYS A 113 13.94 12.96 -9.13
C CYS A 113 14.42 11.76 -8.29
N ASP A 114 14.61 11.98 -6.99
CA ASP A 114 15.04 10.92 -6.07
C ASP A 114 13.89 9.98 -5.73
N GLN A 115 14.19 8.68 -5.60
CA GLN A 115 13.24 7.66 -5.14
C GLN A 115 13.76 6.99 -3.87
N ILE A 116 13.16 7.31 -2.73
CA ILE A 116 13.58 6.83 -1.41
C ILE A 116 12.68 5.67 -1.00
N VAL A 117 13.28 4.49 -0.79
CA VAL A 117 12.58 3.29 -0.37
C VAL A 117 12.72 3.06 1.13
N PHE A 118 11.59 2.93 1.82
CA PHE A 118 11.49 2.42 3.18
C PHE A 118 10.98 0.98 3.13
N TYR A 119 11.72 0.04 3.73
CA TYR A 119 11.30 -1.35 3.84
C TYR A 119 11.09 -1.73 5.31
N SER A 120 9.86 -2.14 5.65
CA SER A 120 9.52 -2.69 6.96
C SER A 120 9.30 -4.19 6.85
N ALA A 121 10.07 -4.94 7.64
CA ALA A 121 9.94 -6.38 7.73
C ALA A 121 8.64 -6.76 8.48
N GLY A 122 8.05 -7.90 8.15
CA GLY A 122 6.80 -8.30 8.79
C GLY A 122 6.94 -8.50 10.30
N VAL A 123 5.87 -8.19 11.04
CA VAL A 123 5.79 -8.35 12.51
C VAL A 123 6.32 -9.72 12.98
N GLY A 124 7.09 -9.77 14.07
CA GLY A 124 7.64 -11.02 14.62
C GLY A 124 8.93 -11.54 13.98
N THR A 125 9.61 -10.73 13.14
CA THR A 125 10.85 -11.13 12.44
C THR A 125 12.15 -10.56 13.01
N GLY A 126 12.07 -9.78 14.11
CA GLY A 126 13.24 -9.22 14.80
C GLY A 126 14.27 -10.30 15.19
N GLY A 127 15.52 -10.12 14.76
CA GLY A 127 16.65 -10.96 15.14
C GLY A 127 17.18 -10.55 16.52
N GLY A 128 17.27 -11.50 17.45
CA GLY A 128 17.98 -11.31 18.74
C GLY A 128 17.14 -11.42 20.01
N VAL A 129 15.81 -11.45 19.93
CA VAL A 129 14.93 -11.54 21.12
C VAL A 129 14.47 -12.97 21.41
N ASN A 130 14.64 -13.39 22.67
CA ASN A 130 14.32 -14.72 23.20
C ASN A 130 12.86 -15.13 22.92
N VAL A 131 12.59 -16.43 22.77
CA VAL A 131 11.25 -17.00 22.53
C VAL A 131 10.22 -16.53 23.58
N LEU A 132 10.67 -16.28 24.81
CA LEU A 132 9.84 -15.77 25.91
C LEU A 132 9.48 -14.27 25.77
N GLU A 133 10.37 -13.44 25.20
CA GLU A 133 10.07 -12.04 24.86
C GLU A 133 9.26 -11.90 23.58
N ARG A 134 9.43 -12.82 22.61
CA ARG A 134 8.50 -12.96 21.47
C ARG A 134 7.07 -13.20 21.94
N GLY A 135 6.90 -13.88 23.08
CA GLY A 135 5.62 -14.07 23.77
C GLY A 135 5.13 -12.83 24.54
N ARG A 136 6.00 -11.93 24.98
CA ARG A 136 5.62 -10.63 25.60
C ARG A 136 5.30 -9.55 24.56
N GLN A 137 5.98 -9.56 23.42
CA GLN A 137 5.61 -8.77 22.22
C GLN A 137 4.42 -9.40 21.46
N ALA A 138 3.85 -10.51 21.96
CA ALA A 138 2.73 -11.23 21.35
C ALA A 138 1.34 -10.68 21.72
N THR A 139 1.24 -9.44 22.21
CA THR A 139 0.04 -8.65 21.95
C THR A 139 0.07 -8.30 20.46
N PHE A 140 -0.51 -9.17 19.64
CA PHE A 140 -0.49 -9.13 18.17
C PHE A 140 -0.90 -7.76 17.55
N GLY A 141 -1.57 -6.88 18.30
CA GLY A 141 -1.87 -5.50 17.89
C GLY A 141 -0.71 -4.52 18.05
N ASP A 142 0.11 -4.64 19.09
CA ASP A 142 1.15 -3.65 19.43
C ASP A 142 2.26 -3.61 18.38
N GLY A 143 2.66 -4.76 17.84
CA GLY A 143 3.66 -4.84 16.77
C GLY A 143 3.17 -4.28 15.42
N LEU A 144 1.86 -4.38 15.14
CA LEU A 144 1.26 -3.81 13.94
C LEU A 144 1.15 -2.29 14.05
N VAL A 145 0.73 -1.80 15.22
CA VAL A 145 0.71 -0.37 15.54
C VAL A 145 2.12 0.19 15.43
N ALA A 146 3.14 -0.46 16.03
CA ALA A 146 4.53 -0.03 15.93
C ALA A 146 5.01 0.13 14.49
N ALA A 147 4.70 -0.83 13.60
CA ALA A 147 5.06 -0.73 12.18
C ALA A 147 4.35 0.43 11.45
N VAL A 148 3.10 0.73 11.80
CA VAL A 148 2.37 1.90 11.28
C VAL A 148 3.04 3.20 11.75
N ILE A 149 3.36 3.30 13.04
CA ILE A 149 4.02 4.48 13.62
C ILE A 149 5.41 4.67 13.03
N GLU A 150 6.19 3.61 12.85
CA GLU A 150 7.53 3.64 12.25
C GLU A 150 7.48 4.17 10.81
N ALA A 151 6.59 3.65 9.98
CA ALA A 151 6.40 4.13 8.60
C ALA A 151 5.91 5.58 8.55
N TYR A 152 4.99 5.98 9.44
CA TYR A 152 4.53 7.37 9.52
C TYR A 152 5.66 8.31 9.94
N ASN A 153 6.44 7.94 10.96
CA ASN A 153 7.61 8.70 11.39
C ASN A 153 8.63 8.86 10.26
N PHE A 154 8.88 7.79 9.48
CA PHE A 154 9.75 7.87 8.30
C PHE A 154 9.25 8.92 7.30
N VAL A 155 7.95 8.96 7.02
CA VAL A 155 7.35 9.98 6.15
C VAL A 155 7.55 11.38 6.73
N VAL A 156 7.21 11.60 8.01
CA VAL A 156 7.36 12.90 8.68
C VAL A 156 8.79 13.44 8.59
N MET A 157 9.78 12.58 8.81
CA MET A 157 11.20 12.94 8.80
C MET A 157 11.76 13.23 7.39
N ASN A 158 11.15 12.68 6.34
CA ASN A 158 11.68 12.76 4.98
C ASN A 158 10.84 13.63 4.03
N TYR A 159 9.57 13.89 4.33
CA TYR A 159 8.67 14.62 3.44
C TYR A 159 9.08 16.10 3.29
N ALA A 160 9.03 16.58 2.06
CA ALA A 160 9.04 17.99 1.70
C ALA A 160 7.77 18.30 0.88
N PRO A 161 7.31 19.57 0.88
CA PRO A 161 6.17 19.96 0.06
C PRO A 161 6.32 19.51 -1.39
N HIS A 162 5.23 18.94 -1.92
CA HIS A 162 5.13 18.36 -3.27
C HIS A 162 5.76 16.99 -3.49
N ASP A 163 6.41 16.40 -2.48
CA ASP A 163 6.83 15.01 -2.57
C ASP A 163 5.63 14.07 -2.78
N GLN A 164 5.88 12.96 -3.47
CA GLN A 164 4.89 11.93 -3.75
C GLN A 164 5.10 10.75 -2.81
N ILE A 165 4.00 10.21 -2.26
CA ILE A 165 4.05 9.07 -1.34
C ILE A 165 3.38 7.86 -1.99
N PHE A 166 4.04 6.72 -1.88
CA PHE A 166 3.59 5.43 -2.38
C PHE A 166 3.60 4.40 -1.25
N CYS A 167 2.54 3.62 -1.11
CA CYS A 167 2.44 2.61 -0.05
C CYS A 167 2.19 1.22 -0.64
N PHE A 168 3.07 0.27 -0.33
CA PHE A 168 2.98 -1.10 -0.78
C PHE A 168 2.97 -2.08 0.38
N GLY A 169 2.19 -3.14 0.28
CA GLY A 169 2.28 -4.19 1.29
C GLY A 169 1.61 -5.51 0.96
N PHE A 170 1.96 -6.54 1.71
CA PHE A 170 1.39 -7.90 1.58
C PHE A 170 0.79 -8.37 2.90
N SER A 171 -0.40 -8.99 2.88
CA SER A 171 -1.01 -9.61 4.06
C SER A 171 -1.23 -8.59 5.20
N ARG A 172 -0.61 -8.80 6.38
CA ARG A 172 -0.58 -7.81 7.46
C ARG A 172 0.24 -6.57 7.11
N GLY A 173 1.26 -6.68 6.26
CA GLY A 173 1.94 -5.52 5.69
C GLY A 173 1.03 -4.70 4.76
N ALA A 174 0.07 -5.34 4.08
CA ALA A 174 -0.98 -4.63 3.34
C ALA A 174 -1.92 -3.88 4.29
N TYR A 175 -2.17 -4.43 5.49
CA TYR A 175 -2.85 -3.67 6.55
C TYR A 175 -2.05 -2.43 6.93
N THR A 176 -0.76 -2.59 7.26
CA THR A 176 0.15 -1.48 7.61
C THR A 176 0.15 -0.40 6.52
N ALA A 177 0.36 -0.77 5.25
CA ALA A 177 0.41 0.17 4.13
C ALA A 177 -0.90 0.98 3.99
N ARG A 178 -2.06 0.32 4.12
CA ARG A 178 -3.37 0.97 4.10
C ARG A 178 -3.60 1.86 5.32
N SER A 179 -3.19 1.41 6.50
CA SER A 179 -3.32 2.17 7.75
C SER A 179 -2.46 3.43 7.75
N VAL A 180 -1.22 3.35 7.25
CA VAL A 180 -0.35 4.53 7.10
C VAL A 180 -0.95 5.51 6.09
N ALA A 181 -1.46 5.03 4.96
CA ALA A 181 -2.15 5.88 3.99
C ALA A 181 -3.38 6.57 4.60
N GLY A 182 -4.22 5.83 5.35
CA GLY A 182 -5.36 6.40 6.06
C GLY A 182 -4.97 7.43 7.11
N LEU A 183 -3.92 7.14 7.90
CA LEU A 183 -3.37 8.07 8.88
C LEU A 183 -2.89 9.37 8.22
N ILE A 184 -2.18 9.29 7.09
CA ILE A 184 -1.76 10.46 6.31
C ILE A 184 -2.97 11.23 5.76
N ASN A 185 -4.01 10.55 5.26
CA ASN A 185 -5.20 11.23 4.77
C ASN A 185 -5.93 11.98 5.89
N ASP A 186 -6.11 11.35 7.06
CA ASP A 186 -6.92 11.86 8.17
C ASP A 186 -6.17 12.88 9.04
N ILE A 187 -4.90 12.63 9.36
CA ILE A 187 -4.06 13.52 10.19
C ILE A 187 -3.26 14.50 9.34
N GLY A 188 -2.76 14.07 8.18
CA GLY A 188 -1.76 14.81 7.40
C GLY A 188 -0.34 14.49 7.87
N ILE A 189 0.63 15.24 7.37
CA ILE A 189 2.04 15.09 7.76
C ILE A 189 2.39 16.20 8.75
N ILE A 190 2.54 15.83 10.02
CA ILE A 190 2.90 16.76 11.11
C ILE A 190 4.38 17.17 11.00
N GLN A 191 4.79 18.18 11.76
CA GLN A 191 6.20 18.57 11.82
C GLN A 191 7.02 17.52 12.58
N PRO A 192 8.30 17.30 12.23
CA PRO A 192 9.16 16.37 12.95
C PRO A 192 9.20 16.57 14.46
N LYS A 193 9.24 17.83 14.93
CA LYS A 193 9.20 18.15 16.38
C LYS A 193 7.86 17.81 17.06
N GLU A 194 6.78 17.65 16.31
CA GLU A 194 5.46 17.28 16.84
C GLU A 194 5.33 15.76 17.00
N MET A 195 6.33 14.98 16.58
CA MET A 195 6.37 13.53 16.83
C MET A 195 6.47 13.19 18.32
N ASP A 196 6.95 14.11 19.16
CA ASP A 196 6.97 13.94 20.62
C ASP A 196 5.54 13.79 21.19
N ASP A 197 4.57 14.51 20.61
CA ASP A 197 3.14 14.49 20.99
C ASP A 197 2.30 13.54 20.11
N PHE A 198 2.94 12.81 19.20
CA PHE A 198 2.24 11.88 18.31
C PHE A 198 1.52 10.73 19.04
N PRO A 199 2.03 10.15 20.14
CA PRO A 199 1.29 9.12 20.89
C PRO A 199 -0.10 9.60 21.37
N ASP A 200 -0.18 10.84 21.84
CA ASP A 200 -1.43 11.51 22.26
C ASP A 200 -2.38 11.67 21.06
N LEU A 201 -1.85 12.18 19.94
CA LEU A 201 -2.61 12.37 18.70
C LEU A 201 -3.12 11.03 18.14
N TYR A 202 -2.30 9.99 18.20
CA TYR A 202 -2.65 8.66 17.72
C TYR A 202 -3.73 8.02 18.60
N ALA A 203 -3.63 8.15 19.93
CA ALA A 203 -4.68 7.71 20.85
C ALA A 203 -6.00 8.44 20.58
N LEU A 204 -5.93 9.75 20.30
CA LEU A 204 -7.09 10.53 19.92
C LEU A 204 -7.68 10.06 18.59
N TYR A 205 -6.86 9.86 17.55
CA TYR A 205 -7.27 9.33 16.26
C TYR A 205 -7.99 7.98 16.40
N ARG A 206 -7.42 7.07 17.19
CA ARG A 206 -7.98 5.74 17.48
C ARG A 206 -9.37 5.82 18.13
N LYS A 207 -9.60 6.78 19.04
CA LYS A 207 -10.91 7.00 19.67
C LYS A 207 -12.00 7.37 18.65
N HIS A 208 -11.63 8.06 17.57
CA HIS A 208 -12.54 8.46 16.50
C HIS A 208 -12.59 7.46 15.32
N ALA A 209 -11.85 6.35 15.37
CA ALA A 209 -11.77 5.40 14.26
C ALA A 209 -13.12 4.70 13.94
N HIS A 210 -14.09 4.74 14.85
CA HIS A 210 -15.43 4.20 14.65
C HIS A 210 -16.44 5.21 14.05
N ASP A 211 -16.13 6.51 14.09
CA ASP A 211 -17.01 7.59 13.63
C ASP A 211 -16.44 8.19 12.34
N ASP A 212 -16.81 7.63 11.18
CA ASP A 212 -16.46 8.11 9.82
C ASP A 212 -15.08 8.79 9.74
N SER A 213 -14.01 7.97 9.76
CA SER A 213 -12.60 8.36 9.96
C SER A 213 -12.15 9.62 9.19
N PHE A 214 -12.74 9.87 8.02
CA PHE A 214 -12.47 11.03 7.17
C PHE A 214 -12.86 12.38 7.77
N ASN A 215 -13.68 12.38 8.82
CA ASN A 215 -14.11 13.58 9.55
C ASN A 215 -13.32 13.79 10.84
N PHE A 216 -12.32 12.96 11.15
CA PHE A 216 -11.50 13.09 12.35
C PHE A 216 -10.98 14.52 12.55
N ARG A 217 -10.44 15.13 11.50
CA ARG A 217 -9.94 16.51 11.51
C ARG A 217 -10.99 17.59 11.71
N GLN A 218 -12.27 17.27 11.54
CA GLN A 218 -13.38 18.19 11.82
C GLN A 218 -13.79 18.15 13.30
N SER A 219 -13.27 17.18 14.07
CA SER A 219 -13.64 16.99 15.47
C SER A 219 -13.18 18.16 16.34
N LYS A 220 -13.91 18.33 17.44
CA LYS A 220 -13.55 19.31 18.48
C LYS A 220 -12.18 18.98 19.04
N GLU A 221 -11.91 17.72 19.30
CA GLU A 221 -10.68 17.23 19.93
C GLU A 221 -9.46 17.46 19.05
N TYR A 222 -9.54 17.20 17.74
CA TYR A 222 -8.45 17.50 16.82
C TYR A 222 -8.19 19.01 16.72
N ARG A 223 -9.24 19.83 16.67
CA ARG A 223 -9.10 21.30 16.74
C ARG A 223 -8.42 21.73 18.04
N GLN A 224 -8.79 21.12 19.18
CA GLN A 224 -8.20 21.43 20.48
C GLN A 224 -6.72 21.04 20.54
N TRP A 225 -6.35 19.90 19.95
CA TRP A 225 -4.96 19.51 19.77
C TRP A 225 -4.20 20.56 18.95
N ILE A 226 -4.67 20.92 17.75
CA ILE A 226 -4.05 21.95 16.90
C ILE A 226 -3.94 23.32 17.63
N THR A 227 -5.00 23.77 18.27
CA THR A 227 -5.04 25.12 18.85
C THR A 227 -4.41 25.23 20.24
N GLY A 228 -4.04 24.10 20.87
CA GLY A 228 -3.56 24.05 22.25
C GLY A 228 -4.65 24.26 23.33
N ILE A 229 -5.93 24.40 22.95
CA ILE A 229 -7.04 24.69 23.87
C ILE A 229 -7.69 23.38 24.37
N ARG A 230 -7.15 22.73 25.40
CA ARG A 230 -7.79 21.53 26.01
C ARG A 230 -8.83 21.93 27.10
N GLU A 231 -10.01 21.29 27.11
CA GLU A 231 -10.98 21.38 28.24
C GLU A 231 -10.48 20.55 29.44
N LYS A 232 -10.91 20.88 30.67
CA LYS A 232 -10.69 20.03 31.85
C LYS A 232 -11.28 18.64 31.60
N GLY A 233 -10.46 17.60 31.58
CA GLY A 233 -10.88 16.23 31.22
C GLY A 233 -9.79 15.34 30.60
N PHE A 234 -8.66 15.91 30.17
CA PHE A 234 -7.44 15.17 29.82
C PHE A 234 -6.51 14.92 31.03
N GLU A 235 -6.97 15.26 32.24
CA GLU A 235 -6.24 15.14 33.51
C GLU A 235 -5.95 13.68 33.93
N ASN A 236 -6.50 12.71 33.20
CA ASN A 236 -6.37 11.27 33.48
C ASN A 236 -5.21 10.58 32.73
N LEU A 237 -4.41 11.32 31.95
CA LEU A 237 -3.10 10.84 31.49
C LEU A 237 -2.09 11.07 32.62
N GLN A 238 -2.25 10.34 33.73
CA GLN A 238 -1.38 10.48 34.90
C GLN A 238 -0.30 9.40 34.91
N SER A 239 0.96 9.83 34.90
CA SER A 239 1.81 9.55 36.05
C SER A 239 2.65 10.78 36.37
N THR A 240 2.19 11.49 37.38
CA THR A 240 2.89 12.57 38.06
C THR A 240 3.79 11.97 39.12
N GLU A 241 5.07 12.31 39.09
CA GLU A 241 5.90 12.67 40.27
C GLU A 241 7.36 12.84 39.82
N ASP A 242 7.56 13.75 38.87
CA ASP A 242 8.71 14.64 38.81
C ASP A 242 8.24 15.84 37.98
N VAL A 243 8.34 17.03 38.56
CA VAL A 243 7.96 18.28 37.90
C VAL A 243 8.96 18.53 36.78
N ASP A 244 8.50 18.41 35.54
CA ASP A 244 9.06 19.17 34.43
C ASP A 244 7.90 19.82 33.65
N ASP A 245 8.01 21.13 33.51
CA ASP A 245 7.11 22.10 32.88
C ASP A 245 6.86 21.87 31.37
N HIS A 246 6.74 20.64 30.88
CA HIS A 246 6.63 20.37 29.44
C HIS A 246 5.27 20.81 28.82
N TRP A 247 4.28 21.14 29.65
CA TRP A 247 2.86 21.19 29.28
C TRP A 247 2.18 22.55 29.47
N LEU A 248 2.92 23.66 29.39
CA LEU A 248 2.33 24.95 28.99
C LEU A 248 1.89 24.86 27.51
N GLN A 249 0.81 24.09 27.26
CA GLN A 249 -0.02 23.99 26.06
C GLN A 249 0.66 24.46 24.76
N VAL A 250 1.53 23.62 24.20
CA VAL A 250 2.15 23.90 22.90
C VAL A 250 1.10 23.68 21.82
N PRO A 251 0.72 24.71 21.06
CA PRO A 251 -0.11 24.53 19.88
C PRO A 251 0.63 23.75 18.81
N HIS A 252 -0.10 22.88 18.12
CA HIS A 252 0.42 22.19 16.95
C HIS A 252 0.04 22.95 15.69
N ASN A 253 0.81 22.74 14.64
CA ASN A 253 0.52 23.33 13.35
C ASN A 253 -0.43 22.44 12.57
N LEU A 254 -1.42 23.06 11.92
CA LEU A 254 -2.30 22.34 11.01
C LEU A 254 -1.50 21.92 9.78
N PRO A 255 -1.40 20.61 9.48
CA PRO A 255 -0.74 20.14 8.26
C PRO A 255 -1.44 20.69 7.02
N PRO A 256 -0.70 21.17 6.02
CA PRO A 256 -1.29 21.65 4.77
C PRO A 256 -2.11 20.56 4.07
N GLU A 257 -3.20 20.97 3.44
CA GLU A 257 -4.16 20.03 2.84
C GLU A 257 -3.56 19.15 1.73
N PHE A 258 -2.61 19.67 0.97
CA PHE A 258 -1.92 18.91 -0.08
C PHE A 258 -1.03 17.79 0.47
N SER A 259 -0.60 17.85 1.74
CA SER A 259 0.26 16.83 2.38
C SER A 259 -0.46 15.50 2.62
N ARG A 260 -1.79 15.51 2.48
CA ARG A 260 -2.66 14.36 2.71
C ARG A 260 -2.77 13.45 1.50
N VAL A 261 -2.24 13.85 0.35
CA VAL A 261 -2.38 13.12 -0.91
C VAL A 261 -1.38 11.95 -0.98
N ILE A 262 -1.90 10.77 -1.26
CA ILE A 262 -1.10 9.57 -1.55
C ILE A 262 -1.20 9.32 -3.06
N GLU A 263 -0.07 9.15 -3.73
CA GLU A 263 -0.05 8.93 -5.18
C GLU A 263 -0.56 7.53 -5.52
N ALA A 264 0.00 6.48 -4.91
CA ALA A 264 -0.53 5.14 -5.08
C ALA A 264 -0.46 4.26 -3.83
N VAL A 265 -1.45 3.38 -3.68
CA VAL A 265 -1.43 2.27 -2.72
C VAL A 265 -1.57 0.95 -3.46
N GLY A 266 -0.55 0.09 -3.40
CA GLY A 266 -0.53 -1.22 -4.04
C GLY A 266 -0.43 -2.35 -3.03
N VAL A 267 -1.43 -3.22 -2.93
CA VAL A 267 -1.48 -4.28 -1.92
C VAL A 267 -1.63 -5.67 -2.53
N PHE A 268 -0.95 -6.63 -1.90
CA PHE A 268 -1.10 -8.06 -2.14
C PHE A 268 -1.95 -8.66 -1.02
N ASP A 269 -3.10 -9.17 -1.39
CA ASP A 269 -4.01 -9.99 -0.60
C ASP A 269 -4.26 -9.53 0.85
N THR A 270 -4.72 -8.29 1.01
CA THR A 270 -5.11 -7.73 2.32
C THR A 270 -6.10 -8.63 3.07
N VAL A 271 -5.78 -8.96 4.33
CA VAL A 271 -6.64 -9.73 5.25
C VAL A 271 -7.03 -8.84 6.43
N GLY A 272 -8.32 -8.80 6.76
CA GLY A 272 -8.87 -7.90 7.80
C GLY A 272 -9.11 -8.52 9.16
N ALA A 273 -8.90 -9.83 9.31
CA ALA A 273 -9.10 -10.54 10.57
C ALA A 273 -7.75 -10.72 11.30
N LEU A 274 -7.67 -10.21 12.53
CA LEU A 274 -6.70 -10.70 13.50
C LEU A 274 -7.17 -12.06 14.01
N GLY A 275 -6.47 -13.09 13.54
CA GLY A 275 -6.65 -14.47 13.98
C GLY A 275 -5.88 -15.36 13.02
N VAL A 276 -4.74 -15.89 13.44
CA VAL A 276 -4.13 -17.02 12.73
C VAL A 276 -4.49 -18.26 13.54
N PRO A 277 -5.17 -19.27 12.96
CA PRO A 277 -5.46 -20.51 13.66
C PRO A 277 -4.15 -21.16 14.08
N GLY A 278 -3.99 -21.39 15.39
CA GLY A 278 -2.76 -21.87 16.02
C GLY A 278 -2.48 -21.27 17.41
N PHE A 279 -3.12 -20.15 17.77
CA PHE A 279 -3.00 -19.49 19.08
C PHE A 279 -4.34 -19.02 19.69
N GLU A 280 -5.48 -19.42 19.09
CA GLU A 280 -6.81 -18.84 19.38
C GLU A 280 -7.49 -19.34 20.66
N GLY A 281 -7.03 -20.45 21.26
CA GLY A 281 -7.74 -21.09 22.38
C GLY A 281 -7.78 -20.30 23.69
N VAL A 282 -6.77 -19.47 23.96
CA VAL A 282 -6.66 -18.74 25.24
C VAL A 282 -6.90 -17.25 25.07
N VAL A 283 -6.42 -16.65 23.98
CA VAL A 283 -6.48 -15.19 23.76
C VAL A 283 -7.90 -14.72 23.46
N ASN A 284 -8.68 -15.50 22.70
CA ASN A 284 -10.03 -15.09 22.28
C ASN A 284 -11.09 -15.21 23.40
N GLN A 285 -10.85 -16.07 24.40
CA GLN A 285 -11.69 -16.17 25.60
C GLN A 285 -11.36 -15.07 26.63
N VAL A 286 -10.10 -14.67 26.74
CA VAL A 286 -9.68 -13.61 27.67
C VAL A 286 -10.04 -12.22 27.13
N ALA A 287 -9.88 -11.97 25.83
CA ALA A 287 -10.23 -10.68 25.21
C ALA A 287 -11.72 -10.31 25.36
N ARG A 288 -12.63 -11.30 25.36
CA ARG A 288 -14.07 -11.08 25.59
C ARG A 288 -14.45 -10.94 27.06
N MET A 289 -13.60 -11.36 28.01
CA MET A 289 -13.88 -11.30 29.45
C MET A 289 -13.20 -10.15 30.19
N ALA A 290 -12.32 -9.38 29.53
CA ALA A 290 -11.56 -8.30 30.16
C ALA A 290 -11.53 -7.02 29.28
N PRO A 291 -12.60 -6.21 29.28
CA PRO A 291 -12.64 -4.91 28.57
C PRO A 291 -11.57 -3.89 29.04
N PHE A 292 -10.86 -4.18 30.14
CA PHE A 292 -9.84 -3.32 30.74
C PHE A 292 -8.42 -3.57 30.19
N LEU A 293 -8.22 -4.59 29.35
CA LEU A 293 -6.91 -4.96 28.79
C LEU A 293 -6.57 -4.27 27.45
N GLY A 294 -7.40 -3.33 26.97
CA GLY A 294 -7.04 -2.44 25.85
C GLY A 294 -6.82 -3.09 24.48
N VAL A 295 -7.19 -4.38 24.31
CA VAL A 295 -7.15 -5.05 23.01
C VAL A 295 -8.40 -4.68 22.23
N ASP A 296 -8.43 -3.47 21.69
CA ASP A 296 -9.48 -3.04 20.75
C ASP A 296 -9.49 -4.00 19.54
N ASP A 297 -10.68 -4.28 18.98
CA ASP A 297 -10.86 -5.00 17.72
C ASP A 297 -10.09 -4.28 16.59
N VAL A 298 -8.84 -4.67 16.33
CA VAL A 298 -8.02 -4.08 15.26
C VAL A 298 -8.37 -4.74 13.91
N GLY A 299 -9.55 -4.43 13.41
CA GLY A 299 -10.00 -4.71 12.03
C GLY A 299 -10.08 -3.42 11.20
N PHE A 300 -10.26 -3.53 9.89
CA PHE A 300 -10.65 -2.36 9.09
C PHE A 300 -12.12 -2.00 9.37
N HIS A 301 -12.33 -0.93 10.14
CA HIS A 301 -13.68 -0.45 10.48
C HIS A 301 -14.35 0.28 9.30
N ASN A 302 -13.57 0.82 8.36
CA ASN A 302 -14.06 1.44 7.13
C ASN A 302 -13.28 0.98 5.88
N PRO A 303 -13.86 0.17 4.97
CA PRO A 303 -13.22 -0.23 3.72
C PRO A 303 -13.37 0.79 2.57
N SER A 304 -13.97 1.95 2.82
CA SER A 304 -14.08 3.05 1.87
C SER A 304 -12.71 3.59 1.46
N LEU A 305 -12.48 3.69 0.16
CA LEU A 305 -11.25 4.24 -0.37
C LEU A 305 -11.27 5.77 -0.21
N SER A 306 -10.18 6.31 0.35
CA SER A 306 -9.99 7.75 0.49
C SER A 306 -9.94 8.44 -0.88
N ARG A 307 -10.62 9.57 -1.02
CA ARG A 307 -10.52 10.45 -2.20
C ARG A 307 -9.13 11.10 -2.34
N TYR A 308 -8.30 11.04 -1.30
CA TYR A 308 -6.91 11.54 -1.31
C TYR A 308 -5.91 10.52 -1.84
N ILE A 309 -6.34 9.30 -2.18
CA ILE A 309 -5.51 8.29 -2.83
C ILE A 309 -5.77 8.38 -4.34
N ASN A 310 -4.79 8.75 -5.14
CA ASN A 310 -5.00 8.88 -6.60
C ASN A 310 -5.19 7.49 -7.25
N HIS A 311 -4.35 6.53 -6.88
CA HIS A 311 -4.33 5.19 -7.46
C HIS A 311 -4.34 4.08 -6.38
N ALA A 312 -5.22 3.09 -6.53
CA ALA A 312 -5.33 1.96 -5.62
C ALA A 312 -5.37 0.63 -6.40
N TYR A 313 -4.41 -0.25 -6.10
CA TYR A 313 -4.23 -1.54 -6.75
C TYR A 313 -4.26 -2.66 -5.72
N HIS A 314 -5.07 -3.69 -5.92
CA HIS A 314 -5.16 -4.84 -5.00
C HIS A 314 -5.12 -6.16 -5.78
N ALA A 315 -4.04 -6.92 -5.64
CA ALA A 315 -3.96 -8.31 -6.12
C ALA A 315 -4.54 -9.26 -5.07
N MET A 316 -5.48 -10.12 -5.43
CA MET A 316 -6.21 -10.98 -4.49
C MET A 316 -6.14 -12.46 -4.87
N ALA A 317 -6.05 -13.32 -3.85
CA ALA A 317 -6.02 -14.78 -4.02
C ALA A 317 -7.41 -15.33 -4.30
N LEU A 318 -7.59 -16.06 -5.41
CA LEU A 318 -8.87 -16.68 -5.75
C LEU A 318 -9.13 -17.96 -4.94
N ASP A 319 -8.10 -18.77 -4.69
CA ASP A 319 -8.23 -20.12 -4.10
C ASP A 319 -8.01 -20.16 -2.59
N GLU A 320 -7.75 -19.01 -1.97
CA GLU A 320 -7.67 -18.88 -0.52
C GLU A 320 -9.05 -19.07 0.11
N HIS A 321 -9.14 -19.97 1.08
CA HIS A 321 -10.41 -20.36 1.69
C HIS A 321 -10.31 -20.51 3.21
N ARG A 322 -9.19 -20.14 3.84
CA ARG A 322 -9.07 -20.15 5.30
C ARG A 322 -9.89 -18.97 5.82
N ALA A 323 -10.84 -19.22 6.72
CA ALA A 323 -11.76 -18.18 7.20
C ALA A 323 -11.07 -16.91 7.74
N PRO A 324 -9.93 -17.01 8.45
CA PRO A 324 -9.23 -15.81 8.92
C PRO A 324 -8.44 -15.06 7.83
N PHE A 325 -8.29 -15.66 6.65
CA PHE A 325 -7.73 -15.03 5.46
C PHE A 325 -8.85 -14.51 4.52
N THR A 326 -10.02 -14.17 5.09
CA THR A 326 -11.06 -13.46 4.34
C THR A 326 -10.49 -12.12 3.83
N PRO A 327 -10.63 -11.81 2.54
CA PRO A 327 -10.03 -10.62 1.97
C PRO A 327 -10.81 -9.37 2.39
N THR A 328 -10.09 -8.27 2.59
CA THR A 328 -10.70 -6.95 2.81
C THR A 328 -10.57 -6.11 1.56
N LEU A 329 -11.64 -6.07 0.76
CA LEU A 329 -11.72 -5.26 -0.45
C LEU A 329 -11.91 -3.79 -0.11
N TRP A 330 -11.45 -2.92 -1.01
CA TRP A 330 -11.91 -1.53 -1.06
C TRP A 330 -13.27 -1.41 -1.72
N ARG A 331 -13.99 -0.35 -1.35
CA ARG A 331 -15.14 0.18 -2.10
C ARG A 331 -14.80 1.61 -2.52
N LEU A 332 -15.26 2.03 -3.71
CA LEU A 332 -15.25 3.43 -4.08
C LEU A 332 -16.20 4.22 -3.16
N PRO A 333 -15.86 5.46 -2.79
CA PRO A 333 -16.72 6.29 -1.96
C PRO A 333 -18.06 6.56 -2.66
N LEU A 334 -19.16 6.50 -1.91
CA LEU A 334 -20.49 6.84 -2.40
C LEU A 334 -20.58 8.34 -2.77
N LYS A 335 -21.60 8.73 -3.56
CA LYS A 335 -21.76 10.09 -4.08
C LYS A 335 -21.75 11.21 -3.02
N GLY A 336 -22.19 10.93 -1.80
CA GLY A 336 -22.14 11.88 -0.67
C GLY A 336 -21.03 11.59 0.35
N GLU A 337 -20.31 10.49 0.19
CA GLU A 337 -19.26 10.07 1.12
C GLU A 337 -17.96 10.81 0.81
N GLN A 338 -17.32 11.34 1.85
CA GLN A 338 -16.11 12.16 1.74
C GLN A 338 -16.29 13.39 0.82
N CYS A 339 -17.53 13.88 0.67
CA CYS A 339 -17.85 15.07 -0.12
C CYS A 339 -18.00 16.28 0.81
N PRO A 340 -16.97 17.12 0.95
CA PRO A 340 -17.04 18.30 1.81
C PRO A 340 -18.04 19.33 1.27
N GLY A 341 -18.59 20.14 2.17
CA GLY A 341 -19.49 21.23 1.80
C GLY A 341 -18.79 22.28 0.93
N CYS A 342 -19.49 22.82 -0.07
CA CYS A 342 -19.01 23.97 -0.83
C CYS A 342 -19.33 25.26 -0.06
N HIS A 343 -18.28 26.04 0.25
CA HIS A 343 -18.37 27.33 0.91
C HIS A 343 -18.06 28.46 -0.08
N LYS A 344 -18.80 29.58 0.01
CA LYS A 344 -18.60 30.75 -0.87
C LYS A 344 -17.38 31.56 -0.48
N GLU A 345 -17.13 31.64 0.82
CA GLU A 345 -15.99 32.28 1.46
C GLU A 345 -14.69 31.56 1.06
N SER A 346 -13.59 32.33 0.95
CA SER A 346 -12.29 31.71 0.70
C SER A 346 -11.80 30.97 1.94
N ALA A 347 -10.92 29.98 1.75
CA ALA A 347 -10.28 29.29 2.88
C ALA A 347 -9.54 30.27 3.81
N LYS A 348 -9.01 31.37 3.26
CA LYS A 348 -8.34 32.44 4.01
C LYS A 348 -9.31 33.18 4.93
N ASP A 349 -10.46 33.59 4.42
CA ASP A 349 -11.48 34.32 5.19
C ASP A 349 -12.02 33.46 6.34
N LEU A 350 -12.27 32.17 6.06
CA LEU A 350 -12.72 31.21 7.08
C LEU A 350 -11.65 30.99 8.16
N ALA A 351 -10.37 30.91 7.78
CA ALA A 351 -9.26 30.80 8.74
C ALA A 351 -9.11 32.06 9.60
N GLU A 352 -9.30 33.26 9.03
CA GLU A 352 -9.34 34.52 9.78
C GLU A 352 -10.49 34.56 10.78
N GLU A 353 -11.67 34.05 10.40
CA GLU A 353 -12.82 33.94 11.30
C GLU A 353 -12.56 32.98 12.46
N VAL A 354 -11.97 31.81 12.19
CA VAL A 354 -11.55 30.87 13.26
C VAL A 354 -10.58 31.55 14.21
N ARG A 355 -9.56 32.25 13.71
CA ARG A 355 -8.62 33.01 14.54
C ARG A 355 -9.31 34.09 15.37
N ARG A 356 -10.30 34.80 14.79
CA ARG A 356 -11.09 35.81 15.50
C ARG A 356 -11.85 35.18 16.67
N LEU A 357 -12.54 34.07 16.43
CA LEU A 357 -13.31 33.36 17.46
C LEU A 357 -12.42 32.77 18.57
N LEU A 358 -11.21 32.30 18.24
CA LEU A 358 -10.25 31.83 19.24
C LEU A 358 -9.85 32.93 20.23
N LYS A 359 -9.66 34.19 19.76
CA LYS A 359 -9.22 35.34 20.58
C LYS A 359 -10.27 35.83 21.60
N VAL A 360 -11.56 35.56 21.39
CA VAL A 360 -12.64 36.13 22.21
C VAL A 360 -12.84 35.35 23.52
N LYS A 361 -12.71 35.97 24.69
CA LYS A 361 -13.01 35.28 25.97
C LYS A 361 -14.52 35.18 26.24
N ALA A 362 -14.99 34.02 26.66
CA ALA A 362 -16.39 33.84 27.07
C ALA A 362 -16.64 34.54 28.41
N LYS A 363 -17.75 35.30 28.49
CA LYS A 363 -18.11 36.09 29.70
C LYS A 363 -18.96 35.31 30.72
N SER A 364 -19.46 34.13 30.36
CA SER A 364 -20.26 33.24 31.22
C SER A 364 -20.24 31.79 30.69
N PRO A 365 -20.63 30.78 31.49
CA PRO A 365 -20.68 29.39 31.07
C PRO A 365 -21.63 29.11 29.88
N THR A 366 -22.82 29.72 29.87
CA THR A 366 -23.77 29.62 28.76
C THR A 366 -23.19 30.19 27.46
N LYS A 367 -22.56 31.37 27.54
CA LYS A 367 -21.86 31.98 26.40
C LYS A 367 -20.64 31.18 25.95
N ALA A 368 -20.05 30.35 26.82
CA ALA A 368 -18.95 29.47 26.45
C ALA A 368 -19.43 28.30 25.56
N GLN A 369 -20.61 27.74 25.85
CA GLN A 369 -21.22 26.69 25.01
C GLN A 369 -21.64 27.23 23.64
N ASP A 370 -22.28 28.39 23.58
CA ASP A 370 -22.65 29.02 22.31
C ASP A 370 -21.41 29.35 21.47
N LYS A 371 -20.37 29.90 22.11
CA LYS A 371 -19.08 30.16 21.46
C LYS A 371 -18.43 28.89 20.94
N GLU A 372 -18.46 27.80 21.70
CA GLU A 372 -17.91 26.51 21.28
C GLU A 372 -18.63 25.98 20.04
N LYS A 373 -19.95 26.12 20.00
CA LYS A 373 -20.77 25.74 18.84
C LYS A 373 -20.43 26.58 17.61
N GLU A 374 -20.26 27.90 17.77
CA GLU A 374 -19.82 28.80 16.70
C GLU A 374 -18.41 28.45 16.20
N LEU A 375 -17.47 28.23 17.11
CA LEU A 375 -16.09 27.89 16.77
C LEU A 375 -16.00 26.52 16.06
N SER A 376 -16.74 25.52 16.52
CA SER A 376 -16.82 24.20 15.86
C SER A 376 -17.43 24.31 14.47
N LYS A 377 -18.46 25.15 14.27
CA LYS A 377 -19.04 25.41 12.95
C LYS A 377 -18.04 26.11 12.01
N ALA A 378 -17.33 27.13 12.50
CA ALA A 378 -16.31 27.83 11.71
C ALA A 378 -15.13 26.92 11.34
N TRP A 379 -14.67 26.09 12.29
CA TRP A 379 -13.62 25.09 12.07
C TRP A 379 -14.03 24.09 11.00
N LYS A 380 -15.22 23.50 11.12
CA LYS A 380 -15.75 22.56 10.14
C LYS A 380 -15.84 23.20 8.75
N ALA A 381 -16.35 24.43 8.65
CA ALA A 381 -16.44 25.14 7.37
C ALA A 381 -15.07 25.40 6.72
N MET A 382 -14.06 25.77 7.53
CA MET A 382 -12.69 25.94 7.05
C MET A 382 -12.12 24.63 6.49
N ILE A 383 -12.25 23.54 7.24
CA ILE A 383 -11.78 22.21 6.81
C ILE A 383 -12.54 21.74 5.57
N ASP A 384 -13.87 21.85 5.55
CA ASP A 384 -14.70 21.51 4.38
C ASP A 384 -14.24 22.29 3.13
N LYS A 385 -13.98 23.59 3.26
CA LYS A 385 -13.50 24.42 2.15
C LYS A 385 -12.13 23.96 1.63
N GLU A 386 -11.17 23.68 2.52
CA GLU A 386 -9.84 23.20 2.12
C GLU A 386 -9.90 21.84 1.42
N MET A 387 -10.68 20.91 1.98
CA MET A 387 -10.94 19.62 1.35
C MET A 387 -11.58 19.78 -0.02
N PHE A 388 -12.57 20.66 -0.13
CA PHE A 388 -13.27 20.93 -1.39
C PHE A 388 -12.30 21.45 -2.44
N ASP A 389 -11.47 22.44 -2.11
CA ASP A 389 -10.50 23.03 -3.04
C ASP A 389 -9.46 22.00 -3.49
N GLN A 390 -8.95 21.16 -2.58
CA GLN A 390 -8.00 20.10 -2.92
C GLN A 390 -8.60 19.03 -3.84
N LEU A 391 -9.82 18.58 -3.54
CA LEU A 391 -10.51 17.54 -4.30
C LEU A 391 -11.07 18.04 -5.65
N HIS A 392 -11.25 19.35 -5.83
CA HIS A 392 -11.76 19.96 -7.08
C HIS A 392 -10.69 20.74 -7.87
N ARG A 393 -9.40 20.60 -7.51
CA ARG A 393 -8.28 21.33 -8.13
C ARG A 393 -8.18 21.23 -9.66
N LYS A 394 -8.82 20.23 -10.28
CA LYS A 394 -8.83 20.03 -11.76
C LYS A 394 -9.91 20.84 -12.49
N GLY A 395 -10.71 21.66 -11.80
CA GLY A 395 -11.70 22.56 -12.42
C GLY A 395 -12.92 21.86 -13.06
N SER A 396 -13.06 20.55 -12.88
CA SER A 396 -14.10 19.71 -13.51
C SER A 396 -15.51 19.85 -12.89
N GLY A 397 -15.68 20.62 -11.83
CA GLY A 397 -16.92 20.73 -11.05
C GLY A 397 -17.27 19.49 -10.21
N GLU A 398 -16.82 18.30 -10.61
CA GLU A 398 -16.88 17.04 -9.86
C GLU A 398 -15.58 16.79 -9.07
N PRO A 399 -15.65 16.14 -7.89
CA PRO A 399 -14.49 15.80 -7.08
C PRO A 399 -13.63 14.74 -7.78
N ILE A 400 -12.33 14.78 -7.52
CA ILE A 400 -11.39 13.73 -7.94
C ILE A 400 -11.88 12.38 -7.38
N MET A 401 -12.00 11.40 -8.27
CA MET A 401 -12.31 10.03 -7.94
C MET A 401 -11.04 9.18 -8.00
N PRO A 402 -10.80 8.33 -7.00
CA PRO A 402 -9.63 7.45 -6.99
C PRO A 402 -9.74 6.38 -8.09
N GLN A 403 -8.63 6.04 -8.73
CA GLN A 403 -8.57 4.92 -9.65
C GLN A 403 -8.40 3.61 -8.86
N LEU A 404 -9.46 2.81 -8.75
CA LEU A 404 -9.43 1.52 -8.06
C LEU A 404 -9.41 0.35 -9.06
N LYS A 405 -8.42 -0.54 -8.92
CA LYS A 405 -8.36 -1.87 -9.57
C LYS A 405 -8.15 -2.96 -8.53
N GLN A 406 -9.08 -3.92 -8.46
CA GLN A 406 -8.93 -5.10 -7.59
C GLN A 406 -9.01 -6.37 -8.44
N VAL A 407 -7.92 -7.14 -8.51
CA VAL A 407 -7.78 -8.24 -9.47
C VAL A 407 -7.59 -9.58 -8.76
N TRP A 408 -8.42 -10.56 -9.10
CA TRP A 408 -8.36 -11.93 -8.62
C TRP A 408 -7.39 -12.78 -9.46
N PHE A 409 -6.42 -13.40 -8.81
CA PHE A 409 -5.39 -14.25 -9.40
C PHE A 409 -5.52 -15.70 -8.91
N PRO A 410 -5.12 -16.70 -9.71
CA PRO A 410 -5.11 -18.10 -9.26
C PRO A 410 -4.09 -18.31 -8.15
N GLY A 411 -4.41 -19.20 -7.20
CA GLY A 411 -3.58 -19.51 -6.04
C GLY A 411 -4.16 -19.04 -4.71
N GLY A 412 -3.54 -19.53 -3.63
CA GLY A 412 -3.83 -19.10 -2.25
C GLY A 412 -3.05 -17.85 -1.84
N HIS A 413 -3.19 -17.43 -0.58
CA HIS A 413 -2.60 -16.18 -0.07
C HIS A 413 -1.10 -16.01 -0.39
N ILE A 414 -0.30 -17.08 -0.20
CA ILE A 414 1.16 -17.04 -0.45
C ILE A 414 1.50 -17.00 -1.94
N ASN A 415 0.62 -17.52 -2.81
CA ASN A 415 0.82 -17.46 -4.25
C ASN A 415 0.58 -16.05 -4.81
N ILE A 416 0.05 -15.12 -4.02
CA ILE A 416 -0.15 -13.72 -4.43
C ILE A 416 0.92 -12.81 -3.85
N GLY A 417 1.34 -13.06 -2.60
CA GLY A 417 2.38 -12.28 -1.95
C GLY A 417 3.80 -12.79 -2.11
N GLY A 418 4.00 -14.04 -2.55
CA GLY A 418 5.31 -14.67 -2.65
C GLY A 418 5.98 -14.93 -1.29
N GLY A 419 7.17 -15.53 -1.34
CA GLY A 419 7.98 -15.80 -0.15
C GLY A 419 7.71 -17.14 0.51
N ASN A 420 7.29 -18.17 -0.24
CA ASN A 420 7.06 -19.49 0.34
C ASN A 420 8.40 -20.20 0.61
N PRO A 421 8.76 -20.49 1.88
CA PRO A 421 10.04 -21.09 2.19
C PRO A 421 10.11 -22.60 1.91
N GLY A 422 9.03 -23.23 1.43
CA GLY A 422 8.95 -24.68 1.22
C GLY A 422 10.12 -25.22 0.40
N ILE A 423 10.56 -24.49 -0.62
CA ILE A 423 11.70 -24.92 -1.43
C ILE A 423 13.02 -24.99 -0.62
N LEU A 424 13.21 -24.11 0.37
CA LEU A 424 14.36 -24.16 1.29
C LEU A 424 14.30 -25.36 2.24
N TYR A 425 13.10 -25.91 2.46
CA TYR A 425 12.85 -27.09 3.29
C TYR A 425 12.71 -28.37 2.47
N GLY A 426 13.24 -28.39 1.24
CA GLY A 426 13.33 -29.59 0.41
C GLY A 426 12.06 -29.98 -0.33
N PHE A 427 11.05 -29.09 -0.39
CA PHE A 427 9.86 -29.34 -1.22
C PHE A 427 10.28 -29.36 -2.70
N PRO A 428 9.91 -30.39 -3.49
CA PRO A 428 10.37 -30.53 -4.87
C PRO A 428 9.63 -29.63 -5.87
N PHE A 429 8.81 -28.69 -5.39
CA PHE A 429 7.89 -27.91 -6.21
C PHE A 429 8.18 -26.41 -6.14
N ASP A 430 7.77 -25.72 -7.19
CA ASP A 430 7.96 -24.29 -7.37
C ASP A 430 6.72 -23.48 -6.97
N PHE A 431 6.79 -22.83 -5.81
CA PHE A 431 5.70 -22.04 -5.27
C PHE A 431 5.67 -20.59 -5.73
N GLU A 432 6.75 -20.12 -6.38
CA GLU A 432 6.94 -18.71 -6.70
C GLU A 432 6.43 -18.37 -8.11
N GLN A 433 6.17 -19.36 -8.96
CA GLN A 433 5.65 -19.11 -10.30
C GLN A 433 4.35 -18.27 -10.30
N LEU A 434 3.38 -18.64 -9.46
CA LEU A 434 2.11 -17.92 -9.37
C LEU A 434 2.29 -16.51 -8.77
N SER A 435 3.22 -16.34 -7.82
CA SER A 435 3.48 -15.02 -7.21
C SER A 435 4.15 -14.06 -8.16
N LEU A 436 4.94 -14.54 -9.13
CA LEU A 436 5.48 -13.67 -10.16
C LEU A 436 4.40 -13.03 -11.04
N ILE A 437 3.23 -13.68 -11.23
CA ILE A 437 2.15 -13.12 -12.06
C ILE A 437 1.52 -11.89 -11.39
N SER A 438 1.24 -11.97 -10.08
CA SER A 438 0.73 -10.81 -9.33
C SER A 438 1.80 -9.73 -9.17
N PHE A 439 3.08 -10.12 -9.04
CA PHE A 439 4.21 -9.19 -8.97
C PHE A 439 4.36 -8.35 -10.23
N THR A 440 4.47 -9.00 -11.41
CA THR A 440 4.64 -8.27 -12.68
C THR A 440 3.43 -7.42 -12.99
N TRP A 441 2.22 -7.89 -12.66
CA TRP A 441 1.00 -7.10 -12.81
C TRP A 441 1.07 -5.82 -11.98
N MET A 442 1.50 -5.90 -10.71
CA MET A 442 1.67 -4.73 -9.85
C MET A 442 2.71 -3.78 -10.42
N CYS A 443 3.84 -4.29 -10.91
CA CYS A 443 4.88 -3.49 -11.56
C CYS A 443 4.34 -2.73 -12.78
N ASP A 444 3.56 -3.40 -13.64
CA ASP A 444 2.91 -2.77 -14.79
C ASP A 444 1.89 -1.69 -14.38
N GLN A 445 1.27 -1.80 -13.20
CA GLN A 445 0.34 -0.76 -12.71
C GLN A 445 1.07 0.50 -12.23
N ILE A 446 2.27 0.37 -11.68
CA ILE A 446 2.97 1.45 -10.98
C ILE A 446 4.09 2.09 -11.80
N LYS A 447 4.57 1.44 -12.86
CA LYS A 447 5.73 1.88 -13.65
C LYS A 447 5.56 3.25 -14.32
N SER A 448 4.33 3.75 -14.46
CA SER A 448 4.09 5.13 -14.91
C SER A 448 4.27 6.18 -13.81
N HIS A 449 4.42 5.75 -12.57
CA HIS A 449 4.54 6.61 -11.39
C HIS A 449 5.87 6.42 -10.65
N ILE A 450 6.48 5.24 -10.76
CA ILE A 450 7.74 4.87 -10.12
C ILE A 450 8.67 4.32 -11.20
N GLU A 451 9.90 4.83 -11.25
CA GLU A 451 10.92 4.27 -12.12
C GLU A 451 11.41 2.95 -11.52
N LEU A 452 11.23 1.87 -12.26
CA LEU A 452 11.74 0.56 -11.89
C LEU A 452 13.11 0.38 -12.56
N ASP A 453 14.01 -0.33 -11.88
CA ASP A 453 15.27 -0.82 -12.46
C ASP A 453 14.96 -1.92 -13.50
N ASP A 454 14.47 -1.47 -14.65
CA ASP A 454 14.05 -2.26 -15.79
C ASP A 454 14.68 -1.71 -17.10
N GLY A 455 16.00 -1.88 -17.27
CA GLY A 455 16.76 -1.49 -18.49
C GLY A 455 18.06 -2.32 -18.68
N THR A 456 18.62 -2.55 -19.89
CA THR A 456 18.52 -1.81 -21.18
C THR A 456 18.59 -2.71 -22.43
N VAL A 457 18.10 -2.09 -23.52
CA VAL A 457 18.29 -2.31 -24.98
C VAL A 457 19.49 -3.20 -25.35
N ASP A 458 19.26 -4.15 -26.27
CA ASP A 458 20.35 -4.98 -26.80
C ASP A 458 21.44 -4.13 -27.48
N SER A 459 22.61 -4.72 -27.76
CA SER A 459 23.73 -4.03 -28.43
C SER A 459 23.39 -3.45 -29.82
N HIS A 460 22.18 -3.69 -30.33
CA HIS A 460 21.68 -3.25 -31.63
C HIS A 460 20.58 -2.19 -31.53
N GLY A 461 20.20 -1.74 -30.34
CA GLY A 461 19.18 -0.70 -30.19
C GLY A 461 17.74 -1.22 -30.10
N ASN A 462 17.50 -2.54 -29.98
CA ASN A 462 16.14 -3.09 -29.93
C ASN A 462 15.56 -3.14 -28.51
N THR A 463 14.30 -2.73 -28.37
CA THR A 463 13.53 -2.79 -27.13
C THR A 463 13.19 -4.24 -26.77
N THR A 464 13.81 -4.79 -25.73
CA THR A 464 13.38 -6.05 -25.08
C THR A 464 12.20 -5.78 -24.13
N LEU A 465 11.25 -6.72 -24.01
CA LEU A 465 10.00 -6.47 -23.29
C LEU A 465 10.13 -6.15 -21.79
N SER A 466 11.12 -6.70 -21.05
CA SER A 466 11.47 -6.28 -19.67
C SER A 466 12.69 -7.08 -19.18
N THR A 467 13.71 -6.40 -18.65
CA THR A 467 14.87 -7.04 -17.98
C THR A 467 14.53 -7.46 -16.55
N LEU A 468 13.60 -6.76 -15.91
CA LEU A 468 13.13 -7.07 -14.56
C LEU A 468 12.48 -8.47 -14.51
N ALA A 469 11.56 -8.75 -15.45
CA ALA A 469 10.95 -10.08 -15.54
C ALA A 469 12.01 -11.17 -15.73
N ASP A 470 12.98 -10.96 -16.63
CA ASP A 470 14.06 -11.92 -16.88
C ASP A 470 14.93 -12.16 -15.64
N ARG A 471 15.25 -11.11 -14.87
CA ARG A 471 15.98 -11.19 -13.60
C ARG A 471 15.24 -12.05 -12.58
N GLU A 472 13.94 -11.84 -12.41
CA GLU A 472 13.13 -12.60 -11.45
C GLU A 472 12.96 -14.07 -11.86
N ILE A 473 12.82 -14.34 -13.15
CA ILE A 473 12.79 -15.69 -13.71
C ILE A 473 14.12 -16.41 -13.47
N ALA A 474 15.24 -15.74 -13.74
CA ALA A 474 16.58 -16.30 -13.49
C ALA A 474 16.82 -16.54 -11.98
N ALA A 475 16.42 -15.60 -11.12
CA ALA A 475 16.52 -15.73 -9.67
C ALA A 475 15.72 -16.95 -9.16
N ARG A 476 14.47 -17.11 -9.61
CA ARG A 476 13.62 -18.28 -9.33
C ARG A 476 14.28 -19.59 -9.76
N LYS A 477 14.79 -19.67 -11.00
CA LYS A 477 15.48 -20.86 -11.53
C LYS A 477 16.72 -21.23 -10.71
N LYS A 478 17.56 -20.24 -10.37
CA LYS A 478 18.75 -20.44 -9.53
C LYS A 478 18.37 -20.94 -8.14
N LEU A 479 17.30 -20.39 -7.57
CA LEU A 479 16.81 -20.75 -6.25
C LEU A 479 16.33 -22.21 -6.20
N ILE A 480 15.57 -22.64 -7.21
CA ILE A 480 15.12 -24.03 -7.36
C ILE A 480 16.31 -24.98 -7.52
N HIS A 481 17.27 -24.62 -8.37
CA HIS A 481 18.48 -25.41 -8.60
C HIS A 481 19.29 -25.61 -7.30
N ASN A 482 19.55 -24.53 -6.57
CA ASN A 482 20.31 -24.58 -5.32
C ASN A 482 19.61 -25.42 -4.25
N ALA A 483 18.31 -25.24 -4.06
CA ALA A 483 17.53 -26.00 -3.10
C ALA A 483 17.59 -27.52 -3.34
N ARG A 484 17.57 -27.95 -4.60
CA ARG A 484 17.67 -29.37 -4.98
C ARG A 484 19.07 -29.95 -4.84
N HIS A 485 20.11 -29.11 -4.89
CA HIS A 485 21.48 -29.52 -4.58
C HIS A 485 21.71 -29.62 -3.07
N GLU A 486 21.15 -28.70 -2.28
CA GLU A 486 21.27 -28.72 -0.82
C GLU A 486 20.44 -29.85 -0.17
N SER A 487 19.30 -30.23 -0.74
CA SER A 487 18.49 -31.36 -0.25
C SER A 487 19.20 -32.73 -0.33
N LYS A 488 20.32 -32.83 -1.06
CA LYS A 488 21.19 -34.02 -1.11
C LYS A 488 22.15 -34.15 0.08
N PHE A 489 22.32 -33.09 0.89
CA PHE A 489 23.19 -33.08 2.08
C PHE A 489 22.44 -32.53 3.32
N GLY A 490 21.63 -33.40 3.95
CA GLY A 490 21.29 -33.34 5.39
C GLY A 490 20.32 -32.25 5.90
N ILE A 491 19.08 -32.67 6.20
CA ILE A 491 18.19 -32.46 7.38
C ILE A 491 16.79 -33.08 7.08
N ASN A 492 16.70 -34.04 6.16
CA ASN A 492 15.44 -34.46 5.54
C ASN A 492 14.65 -35.58 6.24
N TRP A 493 15.17 -36.22 7.29
CA TRP A 493 14.53 -37.42 7.83
C TRP A 493 13.25 -37.13 8.64
N ALA A 494 13.23 -36.08 9.47
CA ALA A 494 12.06 -35.74 10.30
C ALA A 494 10.91 -35.16 9.47
N MET A 495 11.23 -34.39 8.44
CA MET A 495 10.24 -33.91 7.48
C MET A 495 9.69 -35.08 6.65
N GLN A 496 10.52 -36.06 6.24
CA GLN A 496 10.06 -37.27 5.55
C GLN A 496 8.98 -38.04 6.31
N TYR A 497 8.95 -38.01 7.65
CA TYR A 497 7.87 -38.62 8.45
C TYR A 497 6.56 -37.82 8.39
N VAL A 498 6.63 -36.49 8.44
CA VAL A 498 5.45 -35.62 8.20
C VAL A 498 4.90 -35.85 6.79
N TRP A 499 5.80 -36.05 5.83
CA TRP A 499 5.47 -36.39 4.44
C TRP A 499 4.80 -37.76 4.31
N TRP A 500 5.30 -38.79 5.00
CA TRP A 500 4.67 -40.12 5.03
C TRP A 500 3.22 -40.05 5.56
N GLY A 501 2.97 -39.20 6.55
CA GLY A 501 1.61 -38.92 7.05
C GLY A 501 0.70 -38.21 6.04
N LEU A 502 1.22 -37.26 5.27
CA LEU A 502 0.48 -36.56 4.20
C LEU A 502 0.25 -37.47 2.97
N ASP A 503 1.18 -38.37 2.67
CA ASP A 503 1.08 -39.36 1.59
C ASP A 503 -0.02 -40.41 1.87
N TYR A 504 -0.17 -40.81 3.15
CA TYR A 504 -1.26 -41.67 3.61
C TYR A 504 -2.66 -41.04 3.42
N THR A 505 -2.77 -39.71 3.34
CA THR A 505 -4.04 -39.00 3.08
C THR A 505 -4.38 -38.83 1.59
N GLY A 506 -3.52 -39.29 0.68
CA GLY A 506 -3.74 -39.22 -0.77
C GLY A 506 -3.41 -37.87 -1.43
N ILE A 507 -3.03 -36.86 -0.65
CA ILE A 507 -2.69 -35.51 -1.12
C ILE A 507 -1.39 -35.51 -1.91
N TYR A 508 -0.39 -36.26 -1.45
CA TYR A 508 0.91 -36.34 -2.11
C TYR A 508 0.81 -37.13 -3.43
N LYS A 509 -0.01 -38.19 -3.49
CA LYS A 509 -0.22 -39.01 -4.69
C LYS A 509 -0.83 -38.23 -5.88
N ALA A 510 -1.74 -37.29 -5.61
CA ALA A 510 -2.30 -36.38 -6.63
C ALA A 510 -1.28 -35.35 -7.16
N VAL A 511 -0.21 -35.09 -6.39
CA VAL A 511 0.85 -34.12 -6.72
C VAL A 511 2.08 -34.82 -7.33
N THR A 512 2.29 -36.11 -7.06
CA THR A 512 3.36 -36.93 -7.69
C THR A 512 3.00 -37.42 -9.10
N GLU A 513 1.72 -37.51 -9.45
CA GLU A 513 1.31 -37.82 -10.84
C GLU A 513 1.61 -36.67 -11.80
N THR A 514 1.75 -35.44 -11.30
CA THR A 514 2.42 -34.34 -12.02
C THR A 514 3.93 -34.46 -11.88
N ASN A 515 4.52 -35.45 -12.56
CA ASN A 515 5.96 -35.52 -12.80
C ASN A 515 6.39 -34.31 -13.64
N VAL A 516 6.59 -33.15 -13.02
CA VAL A 516 7.21 -31.99 -13.67
C VAL A 516 8.71 -32.23 -13.67
N THR A 517 9.17 -33.03 -14.63
CA THR A 517 10.53 -32.90 -15.14
C THR A 517 10.77 -31.43 -15.51
N ASP A 518 11.96 -30.92 -15.19
CA ASP A 518 12.47 -29.54 -15.34
C ASP A 518 12.34 -28.86 -16.72
N GLN A 519 11.61 -29.40 -17.68
CA GLN A 519 11.59 -28.89 -19.06
C GLN A 519 10.45 -27.91 -19.38
N ASP A 520 9.50 -27.68 -18.47
CA ASP A 520 8.26 -26.98 -18.82
C ASP A 520 8.02 -25.70 -18.01
N ASP A 521 8.55 -24.58 -18.51
CA ASP A 521 8.30 -23.23 -17.99
C ASP A 521 6.81 -22.89 -18.17
N ALA A 522 6.04 -23.14 -17.13
CA ALA A 522 4.59 -23.06 -17.18
C ALA A 522 4.13 -21.65 -16.76
N TRP A 523 3.13 -21.06 -17.42
CA TRP A 523 2.49 -19.81 -16.97
C TRP A 523 1.21 -20.16 -16.21
N ALA A 524 0.97 -19.58 -15.03
CA ALA A 524 -0.25 -19.77 -14.25
C ALA A 524 -0.63 -21.22 -13.82
N THR A 525 0.18 -22.23 -14.17
CA THR A 525 -0.09 -23.65 -13.89
C THR A 525 0.77 -24.24 -12.76
N GLY A 526 1.45 -23.39 -11.99
CA GLY A 526 2.26 -23.81 -10.84
C GLY A 526 1.43 -24.51 -9.75
N PRO A 527 2.06 -25.25 -8.84
CA PRO A 527 1.38 -25.94 -7.75
C PRO A 527 0.63 -24.98 -6.82
N ILE A 528 -0.56 -25.39 -6.39
CA ILE A 528 -1.30 -24.79 -5.27
C ILE A 528 -1.35 -25.86 -4.18
N VAL A 529 -0.57 -25.68 -3.12
CA VAL A 529 -0.55 -26.62 -2.00
C VAL A 529 -1.37 -26.07 -0.86
N ASP A 530 -2.41 -26.80 -0.51
CA ASP A 530 -3.25 -26.53 0.64
C ASP A 530 -2.91 -27.50 1.78
N ALA A 531 -1.93 -27.13 2.59
CA ALA A 531 -1.48 -27.94 3.72
C ALA A 531 -2.55 -28.05 4.83
N MET A 532 -3.53 -27.15 4.87
CA MET A 532 -4.56 -27.10 5.93
C MET A 532 -5.91 -27.65 5.46
N GLY A 533 -6.11 -27.87 4.17
CA GLY A 533 -7.32 -28.44 3.57
C GLY A 533 -7.86 -29.69 4.27
N PRO A 534 -7.02 -30.68 4.66
CA PRO A 534 -7.48 -31.87 5.37
C PRO A 534 -8.04 -31.55 6.76
N LEU A 535 -7.38 -30.65 7.50
CA LEU A 535 -7.86 -30.18 8.79
C LEU A 535 -9.18 -29.41 8.62
N MET A 536 -9.30 -28.60 7.56
CA MET A 536 -10.52 -27.83 7.28
C MET A 536 -11.68 -28.67 6.78
N ALA A 537 -11.41 -29.80 6.12
CA ALA A 537 -12.44 -30.79 5.76
C ALA A 537 -13.08 -31.40 7.01
N VAL A 538 -12.31 -31.56 8.09
CA VAL A 538 -12.79 -32.06 9.39
C VAL A 538 -13.48 -30.97 10.21
N VAL A 539 -13.08 -29.71 10.05
CA VAL A 539 -13.68 -28.56 10.76
C VAL A 539 -14.16 -27.50 9.75
N PRO A 540 -15.33 -27.71 9.09
CA PRO A 540 -15.79 -26.86 7.99
C PRO A 540 -15.95 -25.39 8.35
N MET A 541 -16.21 -25.07 9.62
CA MET A 541 -16.35 -23.69 10.11
C MET A 541 -15.08 -22.84 9.94
N LEU A 542 -13.91 -23.47 9.83
CA LEU A 542 -12.62 -22.79 9.61
C LEU A 542 -12.35 -22.49 8.12
N SER A 543 -13.22 -22.98 7.22
CA SER A 543 -13.14 -22.74 5.79
C SER A 543 -14.24 -21.78 5.33
N LYS A 544 -13.86 -20.73 4.61
CA LYS A 544 -14.76 -19.79 3.93
C LYS A 544 -14.23 -19.49 2.54
N THR A 545 -14.94 -19.98 1.53
CA THR A 545 -14.63 -19.69 0.12
C THR A 545 -14.79 -18.20 -0.18
N ARG A 546 -13.89 -17.64 -0.98
CA ARG A 546 -13.99 -16.27 -1.47
C ARG A 546 -15.03 -16.18 -2.58
N THR A 547 -15.78 -15.07 -2.61
CA THR A 547 -16.93 -14.90 -3.49
C THR A 547 -16.78 -13.64 -4.33
N PRO A 548 -15.96 -13.65 -5.39
CA PRO A 548 -15.78 -12.52 -6.30
C PRO A 548 -17.13 -11.92 -6.72
N GLY A 549 -17.23 -10.58 -6.71
CA GLY A 549 -18.43 -9.83 -7.08
C GLY A 549 -19.55 -9.80 -6.03
N GLU A 550 -19.47 -10.62 -4.98
CA GLU A 550 -20.47 -10.70 -3.90
C GLU A 550 -20.08 -9.88 -2.66
N PHE A 551 -18.91 -9.21 -2.65
CA PHE A 551 -18.43 -8.36 -1.54
C PHE A 551 -19.07 -6.96 -1.50
N LYS A 552 -20.00 -6.66 -2.42
CA LYS A 552 -20.67 -5.36 -2.51
C LYS A 552 -21.73 -5.13 -1.44
N LYS A 553 -22.09 -6.15 -0.65
CA LYS A 553 -23.13 -6.05 0.38
C LYS A 553 -22.56 -6.28 1.77
N ASP A 554 -23.00 -5.49 2.74
CA ASP A 554 -22.69 -5.75 4.15
C ASP A 554 -23.49 -6.97 4.68
N LYS A 555 -23.27 -7.33 5.95
CA LYS A 555 -24.00 -8.42 6.61
C LYS A 555 -25.51 -8.17 6.72
N ALA A 556 -25.96 -6.92 6.62
CA ALA A 556 -27.37 -6.52 6.62
C ALA A 556 -27.97 -6.47 5.20
N GLY A 557 -27.17 -6.71 4.16
CA GLY A 557 -27.58 -6.71 2.76
C GLY A 557 -27.54 -5.34 2.07
N ASN A 558 -27.03 -4.29 2.72
CA ASN A 558 -26.95 -2.95 2.16
C ASN A 558 -25.81 -2.85 1.14
N ASP A 559 -26.06 -2.13 0.04
CA ASP A 559 -25.03 -1.85 -0.96
C ASP A 559 -23.94 -0.96 -0.37
N CYS A 560 -22.72 -1.50 -0.34
CA CYS A 560 -21.52 -0.85 0.13
C CYS A 560 -20.81 -0.07 -0.97
N GLY A 561 -21.28 -0.08 -2.22
CA GLY A 561 -20.66 0.64 -3.32
C GLY A 561 -19.76 -0.23 -4.18
N GLN A 562 -19.11 0.39 -5.16
CA GLN A 562 -18.42 -0.34 -6.23
C GLN A 562 -17.04 -0.81 -5.79
N THR A 563 -16.79 -2.11 -5.97
CA THR A 563 -15.50 -2.75 -5.67
C THR A 563 -14.55 -2.81 -6.87
N ASN A 564 -14.99 -2.55 -8.11
CA ASN A 564 -14.14 -2.63 -9.31
C ASN A 564 -13.30 -3.93 -9.39
N GLU A 565 -13.92 -5.06 -9.06
CA GLU A 565 -13.29 -6.37 -9.13
C GLU A 565 -13.10 -6.83 -10.59
N MET A 566 -11.99 -7.49 -10.86
CA MET A 566 -11.69 -8.14 -12.15
C MET A 566 -11.06 -9.51 -11.91
N VAL A 567 -11.19 -10.43 -12.86
CA VAL A 567 -10.48 -11.73 -12.82
C VAL A 567 -9.29 -11.69 -13.77
N HIS A 568 -8.10 -12.09 -13.32
CA HIS A 568 -6.92 -12.14 -14.21
C HIS A 568 -7.04 -13.27 -15.25
N PRO A 569 -6.64 -13.07 -16.54
CA PRO A 569 -6.68 -14.11 -17.57
C PRO A 569 -5.92 -15.40 -17.22
N ALA A 570 -4.93 -15.30 -16.33
CA ALA A 570 -4.21 -16.45 -15.77
C ALA A 570 -5.16 -17.50 -15.14
N VAL A 571 -6.30 -17.07 -14.58
CA VAL A 571 -7.32 -17.99 -14.04
C VAL A 571 -7.90 -18.85 -15.16
N HIS A 572 -8.29 -18.23 -16.28
CA HIS A 572 -8.83 -18.96 -17.43
C HIS A 572 -7.78 -19.89 -18.05
N PHE A 573 -6.55 -19.40 -18.23
CA PHE A 573 -5.45 -20.23 -18.73
C PHE A 573 -5.23 -21.47 -17.87
N ARG A 574 -5.25 -21.31 -16.54
CA ARG A 574 -5.13 -22.43 -15.61
C ARG A 574 -6.30 -23.41 -15.72
N VAL A 575 -7.54 -22.93 -15.82
CA VAL A 575 -8.72 -23.79 -16.02
C VAL A 575 -8.62 -24.61 -17.31
N ALA A 576 -8.12 -23.99 -18.39
CA ALA A 576 -7.96 -24.66 -19.68
C ALA A 576 -6.83 -25.71 -19.68
N ASN A 577 -5.75 -25.47 -18.94
CA ASN A 577 -4.55 -26.32 -18.97
C ASN A 577 -4.41 -27.28 -17.78
N HIS A 578 -5.29 -27.21 -16.79
CA HIS A 578 -5.26 -28.08 -15.61
C HIS A 578 -6.63 -28.75 -15.40
N PRO A 579 -6.87 -29.95 -15.96
CA PRO A 579 -8.20 -30.57 -16.00
C PRO A 579 -8.87 -30.76 -14.64
N THR A 580 -8.09 -30.90 -13.56
CA THR A 580 -8.59 -31.05 -12.18
C THR A 580 -8.77 -29.73 -11.43
N TYR A 581 -8.32 -28.60 -11.98
CA TYR A 581 -8.46 -27.30 -11.34
C TYR A 581 -9.88 -26.77 -11.56
N ARG A 582 -10.65 -26.68 -10.48
CA ARG A 582 -12.01 -26.15 -10.43
C ARG A 582 -12.11 -25.19 -9.24
N PRO A 583 -11.80 -23.89 -9.42
CA PRO A 583 -11.77 -22.94 -8.32
C PRO A 583 -13.19 -22.80 -7.73
N LYS A 584 -13.35 -23.15 -6.45
CA LYS A 584 -14.64 -23.09 -5.74
C LYS A 584 -15.23 -21.67 -5.78
N SER A 585 -14.39 -20.66 -5.76
CA SER A 585 -14.74 -19.24 -5.82
C SER A 585 -15.44 -18.83 -7.11
N LEU A 586 -15.24 -19.59 -8.20
CA LEU A 586 -15.92 -19.40 -9.48
C LEU A 586 -16.90 -20.54 -9.80
N ALA A 587 -17.34 -21.30 -8.79
CA ALA A 587 -18.36 -22.31 -8.99
C ALA A 587 -19.63 -21.67 -9.58
N ASN A 588 -20.16 -22.27 -10.65
CA ASN A 588 -21.32 -21.80 -11.42
C ASN A 588 -21.12 -20.51 -12.20
N PHE A 589 -19.90 -19.96 -12.27
CA PHE A 589 -19.61 -18.88 -13.21
C PHE A 589 -19.37 -19.43 -14.62
N MET A 590 -19.92 -18.74 -15.61
CA MET A 590 -19.63 -18.96 -17.03
C MET A 590 -18.80 -17.81 -17.57
N ARG A 591 -17.69 -18.12 -18.24
CA ARG A 591 -16.89 -17.13 -18.96
C ARG A 591 -17.57 -16.84 -20.30
N SER A 592 -17.93 -15.59 -20.56
CA SER A 592 -18.56 -15.14 -21.80
C SER A 592 -17.70 -14.09 -22.51
N LYS A 593 -17.68 -14.16 -23.85
CA LYS A 593 -17.01 -13.18 -24.72
C LYS A 593 -17.94 -11.99 -24.97
N LYS A 594 -17.40 -10.78 -24.87
CA LYS A 594 -18.07 -9.52 -25.18
C LYS A 594 -17.29 -8.80 -26.29
N ILE A 595 -18.00 -8.31 -27.29
CA ILE A 595 -17.41 -7.54 -28.40
C ILE A 595 -17.96 -6.12 -28.27
N GLU A 596 -17.07 -5.14 -28.20
CA GLU A 596 -17.43 -3.72 -28.18
C GLU A 596 -16.82 -3.06 -29.41
N THR A 597 -17.67 -2.42 -30.21
CA THR A 597 -17.26 -1.68 -31.41
C THR A 597 -17.42 -0.19 -31.13
N LYS A 598 -16.32 0.55 -31.15
CA LYS A 598 -16.31 2.00 -30.95
C LYS A 598 -15.65 2.66 -32.17
N GLY A 599 -16.46 3.17 -33.08
CA GLY A 599 -15.97 3.67 -34.38
C GLY A 599 -15.46 2.52 -35.25
N SER A 600 -14.23 2.63 -35.76
CA SER A 600 -13.54 1.58 -36.54
C SER A 600 -12.82 0.53 -35.68
N GLU A 601 -12.69 0.74 -34.36
CA GLU A 601 -12.04 -0.21 -33.46
C GLU A 601 -13.04 -1.22 -32.91
N THR A 602 -12.75 -2.51 -33.09
CA THR A 602 -13.48 -3.60 -32.45
C THR A 602 -12.58 -4.23 -31.39
N ARG A 603 -13.01 -4.19 -30.13
CA ARG A 603 -12.29 -4.81 -29.02
C ARG A 603 -13.08 -5.98 -28.47
N THR A 604 -12.36 -7.08 -28.20
CA THR A 604 -12.93 -8.25 -27.55
C THR A 604 -12.51 -8.26 -26.08
N PHE A 605 -13.48 -8.44 -25.20
CA PHE A 605 -13.29 -8.57 -23.77
C PHE A 605 -13.96 -9.85 -23.27
N TYR A 606 -13.62 -10.29 -22.07
CA TYR A 606 -14.23 -11.43 -21.42
C TYR A 606 -14.78 -11.03 -20.06
N GLU A 607 -15.81 -11.73 -19.62
CA GLU A 607 -16.45 -11.54 -18.32
C GLU A 607 -16.93 -12.88 -17.77
N TRP A 608 -16.95 -13.00 -16.44
CA TRP A 608 -17.44 -14.16 -15.72
C TRP A 608 -18.84 -13.84 -15.16
N LYS A 609 -19.83 -14.69 -15.46
CA LYS A 609 -21.24 -14.48 -15.09
C LYS A 609 -21.80 -15.61 -14.23
N LYS A 610 -22.48 -15.27 -13.14
CA LYS A 610 -23.26 -16.18 -12.28
C LYS A 610 -24.53 -15.47 -11.82
N GLY A 611 -25.67 -15.84 -12.40
CA GLY A 611 -26.92 -15.10 -12.17
C GLY A 611 -26.75 -13.62 -12.53
N ASP A 612 -27.03 -12.73 -11.58
CA ASP A 612 -26.87 -11.28 -11.73
C ASP A 612 -25.43 -10.78 -11.44
N VAL A 613 -24.54 -11.65 -10.98
CA VAL A 613 -23.15 -11.28 -10.69
C VAL A 613 -22.33 -11.36 -11.97
N VAL A 614 -21.79 -10.22 -12.39
CA VAL A 614 -20.89 -10.10 -13.55
C VAL A 614 -19.57 -9.50 -13.10
N ILE A 615 -18.47 -10.16 -13.47
CA ILE A 615 -17.11 -9.73 -13.14
C ILE A 615 -16.28 -9.67 -14.43
N PRO A 616 -15.78 -8.50 -14.82
CA PRO A 616 -14.93 -8.38 -16.01
C PRO A 616 -13.62 -9.14 -15.84
N GLU A 617 -13.06 -9.63 -16.94
CA GLU A 617 -11.69 -10.13 -16.97
C GLU A 617 -10.71 -8.94 -17.14
N TYR A 618 -9.55 -8.99 -16.48
CA TYR A 618 -8.49 -8.01 -16.66
C TYR A 618 -7.99 -8.02 -18.11
N VAL A 619 -7.90 -6.84 -18.71
CA VAL A 619 -7.47 -6.67 -20.10
C VAL A 619 -5.97 -6.41 -20.10
N MET A 620 -5.20 -7.40 -20.56
CA MET A 620 -3.78 -7.20 -20.84
C MET A 620 -3.62 -6.40 -22.14
N THR A 621 -2.76 -5.40 -22.09
CA THR A 621 -2.51 -4.44 -23.17
C THR A 621 -1.04 -4.47 -23.58
N GLU A 622 -0.70 -3.78 -24.66
CA GLU A 622 0.70 -3.65 -25.07
C GLU A 622 1.57 -3.00 -23.99
N LYS A 623 0.96 -2.17 -23.14
CA LYS A 623 1.62 -1.51 -22.02
C LYS A 623 1.94 -2.45 -20.87
N ASP A 624 1.38 -3.66 -20.78
CA ASP A 624 1.71 -4.62 -19.71
C ASP A 624 2.98 -5.43 -20.05
N ASN A 625 4.07 -4.74 -20.41
CA ASN A 625 5.29 -5.35 -20.98
C ASN A 625 6.01 -6.28 -19.99
N ILE A 626 5.99 -5.99 -18.69
CA ILE A 626 6.64 -6.83 -17.67
C ILE A 626 5.87 -8.15 -17.53
N SER A 627 4.54 -8.09 -17.42
CA SER A 627 3.67 -9.28 -17.35
C SER A 627 3.66 -10.08 -18.64
N ARG A 628 3.72 -9.40 -19.80
CA ARG A 628 3.87 -10.05 -21.11
C ARG A 628 5.19 -10.80 -21.18
N ARG A 629 6.30 -10.18 -20.77
CA ARG A 629 7.61 -10.83 -20.77
C ARG A 629 7.63 -12.11 -19.95
N LEU A 630 7.00 -12.10 -18.76
CA LEU A 630 6.84 -13.30 -17.94
C LEU A 630 6.12 -14.43 -18.68
N ALA A 631 5.09 -14.10 -19.47
CA ALA A 631 4.36 -15.07 -20.28
C ALA A 631 5.14 -15.55 -21.51
N GLU A 632 5.90 -14.68 -22.17
CA GLU A 632 6.65 -14.99 -23.40
C GLU A 632 7.70 -16.09 -23.23
N VAL A 633 8.37 -16.11 -22.09
CA VAL A 633 9.40 -17.12 -21.80
C VAL A 633 8.81 -18.42 -21.25
N SER A 634 7.49 -18.55 -21.29
CA SER A 634 6.75 -19.68 -20.73
C SER A 634 5.68 -20.18 -21.72
N ARG A 635 5.00 -21.26 -21.37
CA ARG A 635 3.87 -21.81 -22.14
C ARG A 635 2.67 -20.87 -22.27
N GLY A 636 2.68 -19.72 -21.59
CA GLY A 636 1.67 -18.68 -21.68
C GLY A 636 1.77 -17.79 -22.92
N ARG A 637 2.90 -17.79 -23.65
CA ARG A 637 3.18 -16.87 -24.77
C ARG A 637 2.04 -16.74 -25.77
N GLY A 638 1.66 -17.84 -26.43
CA GLY A 638 0.63 -17.81 -27.48
C GLY A 638 -0.75 -17.38 -26.95
N PHE A 639 -1.04 -17.64 -25.67
CA PHE A 639 -2.28 -17.19 -25.05
C PHE A 639 -2.25 -15.68 -24.77
N VAL A 640 -1.16 -15.15 -24.23
CA VAL A 640 -1.03 -13.72 -23.92
C VAL A 640 -0.89 -12.87 -25.18
N ASP A 641 -0.16 -13.32 -26.20
CA ASP A 641 -0.06 -12.65 -27.50
C ASP A 641 -1.46 -12.45 -28.11
N ALA A 642 -2.29 -13.50 -28.07
CA ALA A 642 -3.67 -13.44 -28.54
C ALA A 642 -4.58 -12.49 -27.74
N LEU A 643 -4.28 -12.25 -26.45
CA LEU A 643 -5.01 -11.27 -25.64
C LEU A 643 -4.64 -9.83 -26.00
N VAL A 644 -3.37 -9.57 -26.36
CA VAL A 644 -2.83 -8.22 -26.60
C VAL A 644 -3.14 -7.70 -28.02
N GLU A 645 -3.14 -8.56 -29.04
CA GLU A 645 -3.30 -8.17 -30.47
C GLU A 645 -4.69 -7.61 -30.87
N ASN A 646 -5.69 -7.52 -29.98
CA ASN A 646 -7.08 -7.09 -30.24
C ASN A 646 -7.84 -7.87 -31.35
N GLY A 647 -8.65 -8.86 -30.95
CA GLY A 647 -9.95 -9.09 -31.61
C GLY A 647 -10.06 -10.12 -32.74
N LYS A 648 -9.15 -11.09 -32.89
CA LYS A 648 -9.54 -12.33 -33.61
C LYS A 648 -10.46 -13.16 -32.70
N PRO A 649 -11.54 -13.79 -33.22
CA PRO A 649 -12.15 -14.89 -32.49
C PRO A 649 -11.05 -15.91 -32.21
N GLN A 650 -10.90 -16.33 -30.95
CA GLN A 650 -10.30 -17.63 -30.74
C GLN A 650 -11.14 -18.59 -31.57
N LEU A 651 -10.51 -19.11 -32.62
CA LEU A 651 -10.87 -20.39 -33.16
C LEU A 651 -10.95 -21.33 -31.96
N ASP A 652 -12.01 -22.13 -31.91
CA ASP A 652 -11.98 -23.47 -31.33
C ASP A 652 -10.85 -24.24 -32.06
N ALA A 653 -9.59 -23.90 -31.77
CA ALA A 653 -8.44 -24.58 -32.33
C ALA A 653 -8.19 -25.80 -31.43
N PRO A 654 -8.11 -26.99 -32.02
CA PRO A 654 -8.09 -28.23 -31.27
C PRO A 654 -6.87 -28.26 -30.36
N ILE A 655 -7.14 -28.68 -29.13
CA ILE A 655 -6.17 -29.16 -28.15
C ILE A 655 -5.22 -30.12 -28.88
N VAL A 656 -3.95 -29.75 -29.01
CA VAL A 656 -2.93 -30.72 -29.40
C VAL A 656 -2.68 -31.57 -28.16
N TYR A 657 -3.13 -32.83 -28.26
CA TYR A 657 -3.01 -33.88 -27.26
C TYR A 657 -1.57 -34.22 -26.91
#